data_AF-A0A2K1JID4-F1
#
_entry.id   AF-A0A2K1JID4-F1
#
_cell.length_a   1.000
_cell.length_b   1.000
_cell.length_c   1.000
_cell.angle_alpha   90.00
_cell.angle_beta   90.00
_cell.angle_gamma   90.00
#
_symmetry.space_group_name_H-M   'P 1'
#
loop_
_entity.id
_entity.type
_entity.pdbx_description
1 polymer ?
#
loop_
_entity_poly.entity_id
_entity_poly.type
_entity_poly.pdbx_seq_one_letter_code
_entity_poly.pdbx_strand_id
1 'polypeptide(L)'
;MAVVACKPLIWCALFLIVLCNYNALAAPVMSIDLGSEWMKVAVVNLKPGLPPISIVPNEMSKRKSPALVAFSKGDRLVSEEASGILARYPERVFASLRDMVGKPFSAVKELLKSQHLPYDVVEDANGRARIRLGEDSGAALYSVEELIANLLNYARVLAEAHTKEPVKDTVISVPPFFGQAERKGVLDAAEIASLNVLSLVNEPAGASLQYGIDKDFSVEDRHVVFYDMGASNTHAALVHFTAYTAKSPGGGKNLTAQQFHVKGISWDASLGGQNMETRLVDHFAAEFKEKSGIDVFNHPKGMAKLKKQVKRTKEILSANSEASISVESLVDDHDFRSFITRKKFEELCKDLWGRAVLPLKKVLADNGLKLQQLHSVELLGGATRVPMLKEVLTGYVGAQALARHLDSDEAVVLGASLRAANLSDGIKLNRKLGMVDGASYGIEMKLDGAILESKDQSLLVPLHKNLPSKMGRTLKNQLKDFKVTLSYEKDGPLPPSISSPDIAVYEVKGVAEAVEKYKNHNQSAPMKTVMHFSLDRNGVVNLDRAEQVVEVSEWVDVVDPVSNITALLANLTANGSVLDMNGTGSDFNLTKLLNENGNGTDSTGPKQKLRKRILRVPLKLTDVTEGPARSLSSKDITNAIQRLEKTNAADAQKRAMEAAKNNLESYIYSAKDQLETLIESDKESSQSERDSFMEKLAEAQDWLYLDGEDAGVSEFQTRLDALKSLWNSMFKRAEPVKEESEGKGDIPSDIVNSGEEVTKKGERAPRAETDPSSAGHDEL
;
A
#
# COMPACT_ATOMS: atom_id res chain seq x y z
N MET A 1 -48.92 -10.91 35.75
CA MET A 1 -47.78 -10.13 36.26
C MET A 1 -46.38 -10.69 35.91
N ALA A 2 -46.24 -11.82 35.20
CA ALA A 2 -44.92 -12.41 34.89
C ALA A 2 -44.25 -11.96 33.56
N VAL A 3 -44.96 -11.22 32.68
CA VAL A 3 -44.46 -10.87 31.33
C VAL A 3 -43.77 -9.49 31.27
N VAL A 4 -43.87 -8.68 32.33
CA VAL A 4 -43.32 -7.30 32.33
C VAL A 4 -41.91 -7.22 32.93
N ALA A 5 -41.47 -8.24 33.68
CA ALA A 5 -40.16 -8.25 34.35
C ALA A 5 -38.98 -8.75 33.48
N CYS A 6 -39.24 -9.32 32.29
CA CYS A 6 -38.18 -9.92 31.47
C CYS A 6 -37.55 -8.96 30.44
N LYS A 7 -38.23 -7.85 30.10
CA LYS A 7 -37.74 -6.86 29.13
C LYS A 7 -36.46 -6.11 29.56
N PRO A 8 -36.27 -5.69 30.83
CA PRO A 8 -35.05 -5.01 31.24
C PRO A 8 -33.84 -5.95 31.28
N LEU A 9 -34.01 -7.24 31.60
CA LEU A 9 -32.92 -8.21 31.57
C LEU A 9 -32.42 -8.52 30.15
N ILE A 10 -33.33 -8.60 29.18
CA ILE A 10 -32.97 -8.81 27.77
C ILE A 10 -32.22 -7.58 27.21
N TRP A 11 -32.64 -6.37 27.59
CA TRP A 11 -31.93 -5.15 27.20
C TRP A 11 -30.58 -5.01 27.90
N CYS A 12 -30.47 -5.36 29.20
CA CYS A 12 -29.19 -5.39 29.89
C CYS A 12 -28.25 -6.46 29.31
N ALA A 13 -28.75 -7.65 28.93
CA ALA A 13 -27.96 -8.69 28.29
C ALA A 13 -27.52 -8.29 26.88
N LEU A 14 -28.38 -7.65 26.08
CA LEU A 14 -28.00 -7.06 24.79
C LEU A 14 -26.99 -5.92 24.96
N PHE A 15 -27.13 -5.08 25.98
CA PHE A 15 -26.20 -4.00 26.28
C PHE A 15 -24.85 -4.52 26.81
N LEU A 16 -24.84 -5.62 27.58
CA LEU A 16 -23.64 -6.35 27.99
C LEU A 16 -22.99 -7.12 26.84
N ILE A 17 -23.75 -7.68 25.90
CA ILE A 17 -23.20 -8.29 24.67
C ILE A 17 -22.58 -7.21 23.78
N VAL A 18 -23.21 -6.04 23.69
CA VAL A 18 -22.63 -4.88 22.99
C VAL A 18 -21.37 -4.39 23.72
N LEU A 19 -21.40 -4.22 25.05
CA LEU A 19 -20.23 -3.79 25.84
C LEU A 19 -19.10 -4.82 25.87
N CYS A 20 -19.38 -6.12 25.88
CA CYS A 20 -18.37 -7.18 25.83
C CYS A 20 -17.76 -7.35 24.42
N ASN A 21 -18.44 -6.90 23.37
CA ASN A 21 -17.88 -6.79 22.01
C ASN A 21 -17.27 -5.41 21.71
N TYR A 22 -17.28 -4.48 22.69
CA TYR A 22 -16.67 -3.15 22.58
C TYR A 22 -15.21 -3.10 23.06
N ASN A 23 -14.54 -4.25 23.12
CA ASN A 23 -13.11 -4.21 22.82
C ASN A 23 -13.04 -3.95 21.32
N ALA A 24 -12.93 -2.68 20.93
CA ALA A 24 -12.37 -2.33 19.64
C ALA A 24 -10.93 -2.86 19.62
N LEU A 25 -10.78 -4.16 19.37
CA LEU A 25 -9.51 -4.76 19.03
C LEU A 25 -9.02 -3.95 17.84
N ALA A 26 -7.89 -3.26 18.04
CA ALA A 26 -7.23 -2.57 16.95
C ALA A 26 -7.07 -3.60 15.82
N ALA A 27 -7.46 -3.23 14.61
CA ALA A 27 -7.27 -4.11 13.45
C ALA A 27 -5.80 -4.04 13.03
N PRO A 28 -5.14 -5.16 12.69
CA PRO A 28 -3.81 -5.12 12.13
C PRO A 28 -3.81 -4.29 10.85
N VAL A 29 -2.71 -3.58 10.63
CA VAL A 29 -2.49 -2.79 9.42
C VAL A 29 -1.31 -3.41 8.68
N MET A 30 -1.40 -3.47 7.35
CA MET A 30 -0.32 -3.99 6.51
C MET A 30 0.34 -2.89 5.67
N SER A 31 1.44 -3.26 5.04
CA SER A 31 2.00 -2.50 3.94
C SER A 31 2.43 -3.43 2.80
N ILE A 32 2.43 -2.89 1.59
CA ILE A 32 2.74 -3.62 0.37
C ILE A 32 3.82 -2.84 -0.37
N ASP A 33 4.96 -3.47 -0.60
CA ASP A 33 5.91 -3.02 -1.61
C ASP A 33 5.51 -3.60 -2.97
N LEU A 34 4.83 -2.80 -3.79
CA LEU A 34 4.42 -3.20 -5.14
C LEU A 34 5.60 -2.97 -6.09
N GLY A 35 6.53 -3.92 -6.13
CA GLY A 35 7.64 -3.92 -7.09
C GLY A 35 7.20 -4.32 -8.50
N SER A 36 7.99 -3.97 -9.53
CA SER A 36 7.74 -4.41 -10.92
C SER A 36 7.76 -5.93 -11.09
N GLU A 37 8.64 -6.58 -10.34
CA GLU A 37 8.89 -8.01 -10.44
C GLU A 37 8.58 -8.75 -9.14
N TRP A 38 8.72 -8.08 -7.99
CA TRP A 38 8.59 -8.70 -6.68
C TRP A 38 7.70 -7.84 -5.79
N MET A 39 6.63 -8.45 -5.29
CA MET A 39 5.82 -7.91 -4.23
C MET A 39 6.36 -8.37 -2.87
N LYS A 40 6.35 -7.48 -1.87
CA LYS A 40 6.58 -7.84 -0.47
C LYS A 40 5.46 -7.30 0.38
N VAL A 41 5.15 -8.01 1.44
CA VAL A 41 4.09 -7.65 2.37
C VAL A 41 4.69 -7.62 3.77
N ALA A 42 4.33 -6.61 4.54
CA ALA A 42 4.66 -6.54 5.95
C ALA A 42 3.40 -6.21 6.76
N VAL A 43 3.37 -6.60 8.02
CA VAL A 43 2.26 -6.30 8.94
C VAL A 43 2.77 -5.61 10.19
N VAL A 44 1.92 -4.80 10.79
CA VAL A 44 2.11 -4.25 12.13
C VAL A 44 1.39 -5.18 13.10
N ASN A 45 2.15 -5.94 13.89
CA ASN A 45 1.61 -6.91 14.84
C ASN A 45 1.13 -6.20 16.10
N LEU A 46 -0.07 -6.56 16.55
CA LEU A 46 -0.69 -6.00 17.74
C LEU A 46 -0.55 -6.90 18.97
N LYS A 47 -0.23 -8.18 18.75
CA LYS A 47 -0.09 -9.18 19.82
C LYS A 47 1.26 -9.02 20.52
N PRO A 48 1.28 -8.95 21.87
CA PRO A 48 2.53 -8.97 22.64
C PRO A 48 3.37 -10.21 22.33
N GLY A 49 4.69 -10.06 22.31
CA GLY A 49 5.64 -11.17 22.07
C GLY A 49 6.06 -11.35 20.60
N LEU A 50 5.37 -10.73 19.64
CA LEU A 50 5.82 -10.64 18.25
C LEU A 50 6.61 -9.35 17.99
N PRO A 51 7.54 -9.34 17.02
CA PRO A 51 8.13 -8.10 16.53
C PRO A 51 7.02 -7.13 16.10
N PRO A 52 7.05 -5.85 16.53
CA PRO A 52 5.98 -4.90 16.22
C PRO A 52 5.68 -4.75 14.72
N ILE A 53 6.70 -4.95 13.88
CA ILE A 53 6.59 -5.01 12.42
C ILE A 53 7.33 -6.25 11.94
N SER A 54 6.69 -7.05 11.08
CA SER A 54 7.30 -8.24 10.46
C SER A 54 7.01 -8.30 8.97
N ILE A 55 7.96 -8.86 8.21
CA ILE A 55 7.72 -9.31 6.83
C ILE A 55 6.83 -10.55 6.87
N VAL A 56 5.85 -10.59 5.98
CA VAL A 56 4.98 -11.75 5.78
C VAL A 56 5.60 -12.67 4.74
N PRO A 57 6.02 -13.90 5.10
CA PRO A 57 6.43 -14.90 4.13
C PRO A 57 5.22 -15.41 3.32
N ASN A 58 5.46 -15.81 2.09
CA ASN A 58 4.45 -16.49 1.26
C ASN A 58 4.29 -17.97 1.64
N GLU A 59 3.39 -18.66 0.96
CA GLU A 59 3.12 -20.11 1.13
C GLU A 59 4.34 -21.01 0.92
N MET A 60 5.40 -20.52 0.26
CA MET A 60 6.68 -21.20 0.06
C MET A 60 7.77 -20.73 1.04
N SER A 61 7.37 -20.06 2.13
CA SER A 61 8.26 -19.47 3.15
C SER A 61 9.25 -18.43 2.61
N LYS A 62 9.01 -17.86 1.42
CA LYS A 62 9.83 -16.80 0.85
C LYS A 62 9.33 -15.44 1.32
N ARG A 63 10.26 -14.52 1.54
CA ARG A 63 10.00 -13.15 2.04
C ARG A 63 9.59 -12.14 0.95
N LYS A 64 9.46 -12.61 -0.29
CA LYS A 64 8.99 -11.86 -1.45
C LYS A 64 8.32 -12.81 -2.43
N SER A 65 7.32 -12.32 -3.14
CA SER A 65 6.52 -13.11 -4.06
C SER A 65 6.57 -12.48 -5.46
N PRO A 66 6.71 -13.26 -6.56
CA PRO A 66 6.69 -12.71 -7.91
C PRO A 66 5.42 -11.88 -8.18
N ALA A 67 5.54 -10.69 -8.76
CA ALA A 67 4.41 -9.84 -9.14
C ALA A 67 3.75 -10.34 -10.44
N LEU A 68 3.21 -11.56 -10.40
CA LEU A 68 2.64 -12.29 -11.53
C LEU A 68 1.19 -12.68 -11.26
N VAL A 69 0.35 -12.57 -12.28
CA VAL A 69 -1.03 -13.09 -12.28
C VAL A 69 -1.20 -13.95 -13.52
N ALA A 70 -1.88 -15.08 -13.40
CA ALA A 70 -2.20 -15.91 -14.55
C ALA A 70 -3.62 -16.47 -14.46
N PHE A 71 -4.17 -16.79 -15.62
CA PHE A 71 -5.44 -17.48 -15.73
C PHE A 71 -5.26 -18.72 -16.61
N SER A 72 -5.62 -19.89 -16.10
CA SER A 72 -5.44 -21.15 -16.82
C SER A 72 -6.53 -22.14 -16.45
N LYS A 73 -7.21 -22.70 -17.46
CA LYS A 73 -8.30 -23.69 -17.29
C LYS A 73 -9.42 -23.22 -16.35
N GLY A 74 -9.71 -21.92 -16.31
CA GLY A 74 -10.72 -21.34 -15.42
C GLY A 74 -10.19 -20.94 -14.03
N ASP A 75 -8.98 -21.39 -13.67
CA ASP A 75 -8.35 -21.03 -12.39
C ASP A 75 -7.56 -19.73 -12.50
N ARG A 76 -7.57 -18.96 -11.43
CA ARG A 76 -6.61 -17.90 -11.19
C ARG A 76 -5.39 -18.49 -10.49
N LEU A 77 -4.20 -18.14 -10.97
CA LEU A 77 -2.93 -18.43 -10.32
C LEU A 77 -2.24 -17.10 -10.00
N VAL A 78 -1.71 -16.94 -8.81
CA VAL A 78 -1.03 -15.70 -8.40
C VAL A 78 0.36 -16.04 -7.90
N SER A 79 1.33 -15.19 -8.23
CA SER A 79 2.68 -15.23 -7.70
C SER A 79 3.46 -16.52 -8.00
N GLU A 80 3.78 -17.37 -7.02
CA GLU A 80 4.59 -18.58 -7.22
C GLU A 80 3.90 -19.58 -8.15
N GLU A 81 2.57 -19.73 -8.04
CA GLU A 81 1.80 -20.60 -8.93
C GLU A 81 1.83 -20.10 -10.38
N ALA A 82 1.68 -18.80 -10.59
CA ALA A 82 1.79 -18.17 -11.90
C ALA A 82 3.21 -18.32 -12.48
N SER A 83 4.23 -18.16 -11.64
CA SER A 83 5.64 -18.37 -12.00
C SER A 83 5.91 -19.80 -12.49
N GLY A 84 5.26 -20.79 -11.87
CA GLY A 84 5.39 -22.20 -12.22
C GLY A 84 5.00 -22.52 -13.68
N ILE A 85 4.06 -21.78 -14.25
CA ILE A 85 3.56 -22.02 -15.62
C ILE A 85 4.13 -21.05 -16.67
N LEU A 86 4.85 -19.99 -16.27
CA LEU A 86 5.32 -18.91 -17.14
C LEU A 86 6.12 -19.40 -18.37
N ALA A 87 7.03 -20.37 -18.18
CA ALA A 87 7.84 -20.88 -19.28
C ALA A 87 7.02 -21.71 -20.29
N ARG A 88 5.86 -22.25 -19.87
CA ARG A 88 5.00 -23.11 -20.69
C ARG A 88 3.89 -22.32 -21.39
N TYR A 89 3.32 -21.32 -20.72
CA TYR A 89 2.18 -20.52 -21.19
C TYR A 89 2.42 -19.01 -20.95
N PRO A 90 3.46 -18.40 -21.57
CA PRO A 90 3.80 -17.00 -21.33
C PRO A 90 2.71 -16.00 -21.71
N GLU A 91 1.83 -16.35 -22.64
CA GLU A 91 0.66 -15.56 -23.04
C GLU A 91 -0.43 -15.49 -21.96
N ARG A 92 -0.37 -16.38 -20.96
CA ARG A 92 -1.35 -16.47 -19.86
C ARG A 92 -0.83 -15.90 -18.55
N VAL A 93 0.45 -15.54 -18.47
CA VAL A 93 1.11 -15.05 -17.25
C VAL A 93 1.49 -13.60 -17.41
N PHE A 94 0.76 -12.73 -16.72
CA PHE A 94 0.88 -11.28 -16.77
C PHE A 94 1.87 -10.76 -15.72
N ALA A 95 2.94 -10.15 -16.21
CA ALA A 95 4.05 -9.54 -15.49
C ALA A 95 4.09 -8.03 -15.77
N SER A 96 4.89 -7.28 -15.01
CA SER A 96 5.09 -5.83 -15.19
C SER A 96 3.79 -5.01 -15.16
N LEU A 97 2.74 -5.53 -14.51
CA LEU A 97 1.43 -4.89 -14.39
C LEU A 97 1.52 -3.49 -13.76
N ARG A 98 2.33 -3.35 -12.70
CA ARG A 98 2.64 -2.06 -12.09
C ARG A 98 3.15 -1.04 -13.11
N ASP A 99 4.03 -1.46 -14.01
CA ASP A 99 4.63 -0.55 -14.99
C ASP A 99 3.67 -0.20 -16.14
N MET A 100 2.48 -0.81 -16.19
CA MET A 100 1.42 -0.54 -17.17
C MET A 100 0.25 0.29 -16.60
N VAL A 101 0.12 0.37 -15.27
CA VAL A 101 -1.04 1.00 -14.61
C VAL A 101 -1.18 2.46 -15.01
N GLY A 102 -2.40 2.91 -15.32
CA GLY A 102 -2.68 4.31 -15.68
C GLY A 102 -2.02 4.82 -16.97
N LYS A 103 -1.27 3.99 -17.71
CA LYS A 103 -0.57 4.40 -18.93
C LYS A 103 -1.48 4.38 -20.18
N PRO A 104 -1.19 5.22 -21.18
CA PRO A 104 -1.86 5.12 -22.48
C PRO A 104 -1.54 3.78 -23.17
N PHE A 105 -2.47 3.36 -24.02
CA PHE A 105 -2.36 2.12 -24.81
C PHE A 105 -1.04 2.02 -25.60
N SER A 106 -0.60 3.12 -26.23
CA SER A 106 0.65 3.16 -26.99
C SER A 106 1.88 2.85 -26.14
N ALA A 107 1.95 3.42 -24.93
CA ALA A 107 3.05 3.19 -23.99
C ALA A 107 3.06 1.75 -23.45
N VAL A 108 1.89 1.18 -23.19
CA VAL A 108 1.78 -0.23 -22.80
C VAL A 108 2.28 -1.14 -23.94
N LYS A 109 1.89 -0.88 -25.20
CA LYS A 109 2.41 -1.65 -26.34
C LYS A 109 3.92 -1.56 -26.48
N GLU A 110 4.49 -0.38 -26.29
CA GLU A 110 5.95 -0.20 -26.34
C GLU A 110 6.65 -0.96 -25.22
N LEU A 111 6.10 -0.92 -24.00
CA LEU A 111 6.61 -1.69 -22.87
C LEU A 111 6.59 -3.20 -23.18
N LEU A 112 5.45 -3.73 -23.64
CA LEU A 112 5.30 -5.15 -23.99
C LEU A 112 6.30 -5.58 -25.05
N LYS A 113 6.49 -4.75 -26.10
CA LYS A 113 7.47 -5.00 -27.15
C LYS A 113 8.89 -5.01 -26.59
N SER A 114 9.26 -4.02 -25.78
CA SER A 114 10.62 -3.91 -25.23
C SER A 114 10.97 -5.06 -24.27
N GLN A 115 9.97 -5.65 -23.64
CA GLN A 115 10.13 -6.77 -22.71
C GLN A 115 9.80 -8.13 -23.34
N HIS A 116 9.49 -8.21 -24.62
CA HIS A 116 9.06 -9.43 -25.31
C HIS A 116 7.92 -10.16 -24.58
N LEU A 117 6.91 -9.41 -24.13
CA LEU A 117 5.73 -9.94 -23.46
C LEU A 117 4.62 -10.18 -24.50
N PRO A 118 4.14 -11.42 -24.67
CA PRO A 118 3.21 -11.79 -25.74
C PRO A 118 1.74 -11.53 -25.37
N TYR A 119 1.45 -10.38 -24.74
CA TYR A 119 0.10 -10.08 -24.26
C TYR A 119 -0.73 -9.48 -25.37
N ASP A 120 -1.96 -9.97 -25.51
CA ASP A 120 -2.96 -9.37 -26.39
C ASP A 120 -3.63 -8.19 -25.66
N VAL A 121 -3.41 -6.98 -26.17
CA VAL A 121 -3.93 -5.75 -25.60
C VAL A 121 -4.78 -4.99 -26.60
N VAL A 122 -5.88 -4.42 -26.11
CA VAL A 122 -6.77 -3.54 -26.85
C VAL A 122 -6.88 -2.18 -26.17
N GLU A 123 -7.16 -1.15 -26.95
CA GLU A 123 -7.42 0.20 -26.45
C GLU A 123 -8.87 0.32 -26.00
N ASP A 124 -9.10 0.92 -24.84
CA ASP A 124 -10.44 1.24 -24.37
C ASP A 124 -10.89 2.66 -24.75
N ALA A 125 -12.12 3.01 -24.38
CA ALA A 125 -12.72 4.30 -24.73
C ALA A 125 -11.99 5.52 -24.14
N ASN A 126 -11.14 5.34 -23.12
CA ASN A 126 -10.33 6.39 -22.51
C ASN A 126 -8.86 6.34 -22.98
N GLY A 127 -8.53 5.53 -23.99
CA GLY A 127 -7.17 5.38 -24.51
C GLY A 127 -6.23 4.60 -23.58
N ARG A 128 -6.76 3.85 -22.61
CA ARG A 128 -5.99 2.94 -21.75
C ARG A 128 -5.91 1.55 -22.37
N ALA A 129 -4.91 0.76 -21.97
CA ALA A 129 -4.82 -0.63 -22.37
C ALA A 129 -5.73 -1.53 -21.52
N ARG A 130 -6.42 -2.46 -22.17
CA ARG A 130 -7.03 -3.63 -21.56
C ARG A 130 -6.39 -4.89 -22.11
N ILE A 131 -6.16 -5.87 -21.25
CA ILE A 131 -5.60 -7.17 -21.60
C ILE A 131 -6.75 -8.13 -21.92
N ARG A 132 -6.66 -8.80 -23.07
CA ARG A 132 -7.61 -9.83 -23.49
C ARG A 132 -7.20 -11.18 -22.91
N LEU A 133 -8.12 -11.83 -22.19
CA LEU A 133 -7.95 -13.19 -21.69
C LEU A 133 -8.76 -14.18 -22.54
N GLY A 134 -8.07 -15.07 -23.26
CA GLY A 134 -8.65 -16.07 -24.15
C GLY A 134 -8.60 -15.66 -25.63
N GLU A 135 -8.80 -16.64 -26.52
CA GLU A 135 -8.64 -16.48 -27.97
C GLU A 135 -9.98 -16.24 -28.71
N ASP A 136 -11.12 -16.39 -28.03
CA ASP A 136 -12.45 -16.36 -28.66
C ASP A 136 -13.09 -14.96 -28.68
N SER A 137 -14.11 -14.76 -29.52
CA SER A 137 -14.87 -13.49 -29.66
C SER A 137 -15.63 -13.07 -28.40
N GLY A 138 -15.68 -13.92 -27.36
CA GLY A 138 -16.22 -13.64 -26.02
C GLY A 138 -15.15 -13.44 -24.94
N ALA A 139 -13.87 -13.32 -25.33
CA ALA A 139 -12.75 -13.18 -24.41
C ALA A 139 -12.95 -12.01 -23.43
N ALA A 140 -12.67 -12.27 -22.16
CA ALA A 140 -12.83 -11.27 -21.12
C ALA A 140 -11.73 -10.22 -21.23
N LEU A 141 -12.14 -8.94 -21.21
CA LEU A 141 -11.22 -7.82 -21.14
C LEU A 141 -11.02 -7.42 -19.68
N TYR A 142 -9.76 -7.37 -19.27
CA TYR A 142 -9.33 -6.92 -17.95
C TYR A 142 -8.57 -5.62 -18.10
N SER A 143 -8.92 -4.64 -17.27
CA SER A 143 -8.06 -3.49 -17.01
C SER A 143 -6.78 -3.93 -16.30
N VAL A 144 -5.73 -3.12 -16.40
CA VAL A 144 -4.48 -3.38 -15.66
C VAL A 144 -4.73 -3.30 -14.15
N GLU A 145 -5.59 -2.37 -13.74
CA GLU A 145 -6.06 -2.17 -12.37
C GLU A 145 -6.73 -3.43 -11.81
N GLU A 146 -7.58 -4.13 -12.59
CA GLU A 146 -8.15 -5.42 -12.18
C GLU A 146 -7.08 -6.48 -11.93
N LEU A 147 -6.04 -6.57 -12.77
CA LEU A 147 -4.98 -7.54 -12.58
C LEU A 147 -4.10 -7.18 -11.36
N ILE A 148 -3.84 -5.91 -11.12
CA ILE A 148 -3.19 -5.45 -9.89
C ILE A 148 -4.06 -5.76 -8.67
N ALA A 149 -5.38 -5.62 -8.75
CA ALA A 149 -6.29 -5.97 -7.67
C ALA A 149 -6.20 -7.46 -7.28
N ASN A 150 -5.91 -8.36 -8.23
CA ASN A 150 -5.64 -9.76 -7.93
C ASN A 150 -4.35 -9.92 -7.09
N LEU A 151 -3.28 -9.16 -7.39
CA LEU A 151 -2.06 -9.14 -6.58
C LEU A 151 -2.31 -8.55 -5.18
N LEU A 152 -3.03 -7.43 -5.08
CA LEU A 152 -3.34 -6.79 -3.81
C LEU A 152 -4.25 -7.67 -2.94
N ASN A 153 -5.20 -8.39 -3.54
CA ASN A 153 -6.00 -9.38 -2.82
C ASN A 153 -5.13 -10.55 -2.32
N TYR A 154 -4.18 -11.04 -3.11
CA TYR A 154 -3.23 -12.06 -2.65
C TYR A 154 -2.36 -11.53 -1.48
N ALA A 155 -1.90 -10.28 -1.53
CA ALA A 155 -1.18 -9.65 -0.40
C ALA A 155 -2.04 -9.61 0.88
N ARG A 156 -3.33 -9.27 0.76
CA ARG A 156 -4.29 -9.32 1.87
C ARG A 156 -4.42 -10.74 2.43
N VAL A 157 -4.57 -11.74 1.57
CA VAL A 157 -4.68 -13.15 1.98
C VAL A 157 -3.43 -13.61 2.73
N LEU A 158 -2.23 -13.24 2.27
CA LEU A 158 -0.98 -13.51 3.00
C LEU A 158 -0.96 -12.85 4.38
N ALA A 159 -1.33 -11.57 4.46
CA ALA A 159 -1.37 -10.83 5.72
C ALA A 159 -2.37 -11.46 6.71
N GLU A 160 -3.59 -11.77 6.27
CA GLU A 160 -4.63 -12.43 7.09
C GLU A 160 -4.19 -13.83 7.55
N ALA A 161 -3.54 -14.59 6.68
CA ALA A 161 -2.99 -15.89 7.03
C ALA A 161 -1.88 -15.79 8.09
N HIS A 162 -1.09 -14.71 8.08
CA HIS A 162 -0.02 -14.46 9.05
C HIS A 162 -0.55 -13.96 10.40
N THR A 163 -1.45 -12.97 10.39
CA THR A 163 -1.98 -12.34 11.62
C THR A 163 -3.08 -13.16 12.29
N LYS A 164 -3.73 -14.06 11.51
CA LYS A 164 -4.96 -14.78 11.87
C LYS A 164 -6.15 -13.84 12.14
N GLU A 165 -6.11 -12.63 11.58
CA GLU A 165 -7.11 -11.59 11.74
C GLU A 165 -7.37 -10.88 10.40
N PRO A 166 -8.58 -10.36 10.14
CA PRO A 166 -8.86 -9.60 8.93
C PRO A 166 -7.97 -8.36 8.81
N VAL A 167 -7.47 -8.08 7.60
CA VAL A 167 -6.59 -6.93 7.34
C VAL A 167 -7.16 -6.12 6.19
N LYS A 168 -7.53 -4.86 6.45
CA LYS A 168 -8.13 -3.97 5.45
C LYS A 168 -7.29 -2.72 5.19
N ASP A 169 -6.74 -2.14 6.24
CA ASP A 169 -5.98 -0.90 6.15
C ASP A 169 -4.57 -1.20 5.63
N THR A 170 -4.12 -0.43 4.65
CA THR A 170 -2.83 -0.64 4.00
C THR A 170 -2.11 0.65 3.61
N VAL A 171 -0.78 0.60 3.59
CA VAL A 171 0.07 1.57 2.90
C VAL A 171 0.77 0.85 1.74
N ILE A 172 0.71 1.44 0.55
CA ILE A 172 1.31 0.83 -0.66
C ILE A 172 2.49 1.71 -1.10
N SER A 173 3.66 1.11 -1.33
CA SER A 173 4.80 1.82 -1.92
C SER A 173 4.56 2.05 -3.42
N VAL A 174 4.98 3.21 -3.91
CA VAL A 174 4.96 3.53 -5.34
C VAL A 174 6.27 4.19 -5.77
N PRO A 175 6.71 3.98 -7.03
CA PRO A 175 7.85 4.69 -7.57
C PRO A 175 7.67 6.21 -7.46
N PRO A 176 8.73 6.98 -7.16
CA PRO A 176 8.58 8.41 -6.92
C PRO A 176 8.14 9.20 -8.16
N PHE A 177 8.32 8.65 -9.36
CA PHE A 177 7.88 9.26 -10.63
C PHE A 177 6.46 8.86 -11.07
N PHE A 178 5.70 8.15 -10.23
CA PHE A 178 4.29 7.91 -10.53
C PHE A 178 3.53 9.25 -10.55
N GLY A 179 2.89 9.51 -11.69
CA GLY A 179 2.00 10.64 -11.89
C GLY A 179 0.62 10.41 -11.29
N GLN A 180 -0.30 11.32 -11.61
CA GLN A 180 -1.69 11.27 -11.14
C GLN A 180 -2.44 10.05 -11.68
N ALA A 181 -2.22 9.68 -12.95
CA ALA A 181 -2.92 8.57 -13.58
C ALA A 181 -2.52 7.22 -12.95
N GLU A 182 -1.22 7.01 -12.74
CA GLU A 182 -0.68 5.79 -12.14
C GLU A 182 -1.10 5.68 -10.66
N ARG A 183 -1.03 6.77 -9.90
CA ARG A 183 -1.48 6.81 -8.49
C ARG A 183 -2.97 6.48 -8.38
N LYS A 184 -3.81 7.12 -9.20
CA LYS A 184 -5.25 6.82 -9.26
C LYS A 184 -5.50 5.37 -9.65
N GLY A 185 -4.79 4.82 -10.64
CA GLY A 185 -4.94 3.42 -11.03
C GLY A 185 -4.57 2.42 -9.93
N VAL A 186 -3.54 2.71 -9.11
CA VAL A 186 -3.24 1.89 -7.91
C VAL A 186 -4.35 2.01 -6.86
N LEU A 187 -4.93 3.19 -6.66
CA LEU A 187 -6.07 3.39 -5.76
C LEU A 187 -7.32 2.65 -6.26
N ASP A 188 -7.63 2.73 -7.55
CA ASP A 188 -8.73 1.99 -8.19
C ASP A 188 -8.53 0.47 -8.00
N ALA A 189 -7.30 -0.04 -8.20
CA ALA A 189 -6.97 -1.44 -7.96
C ALA A 189 -7.15 -1.86 -6.48
N ALA A 190 -6.80 -0.97 -5.54
CA ALA A 190 -6.98 -1.22 -4.12
C ALA A 190 -8.46 -1.21 -3.72
N GLU A 191 -9.27 -0.32 -4.30
CA GLU A 191 -10.73 -0.31 -4.13
C GLU A 191 -11.35 -1.62 -4.63
N ILE A 192 -10.94 -2.10 -5.81
CA ILE A 192 -11.37 -3.40 -6.35
C ILE A 192 -10.98 -4.54 -5.39
N ALA A 193 -9.79 -4.49 -4.80
CA ALA A 193 -9.33 -5.46 -3.80
C ALA A 193 -9.94 -5.26 -2.39
N SER A 194 -10.87 -4.31 -2.23
CA SER A 194 -11.53 -3.96 -0.96
C SER A 194 -10.58 -3.52 0.16
N LEU A 195 -9.44 -2.92 -0.22
CA LEU A 195 -8.43 -2.39 0.69
C LEU A 195 -8.66 -0.89 0.94
N ASN A 196 -8.45 -0.47 2.20
CA ASN A 196 -8.45 0.94 2.56
C ASN A 196 -7.01 1.47 2.54
N VAL A 197 -6.67 2.24 1.51
CA VAL A 197 -5.33 2.81 1.36
C VAL A 197 -5.18 4.04 2.25
N LEU A 198 -4.42 3.92 3.33
CA LEU A 198 -4.11 5.01 4.26
C LEU A 198 -3.17 6.05 3.65
N SER A 199 -2.25 5.59 2.79
CA SER A 199 -1.27 6.40 2.08
C SER A 199 -0.64 5.57 0.96
N LEU A 200 -0.49 6.16 -0.23
CA LEU A 200 0.60 5.79 -1.14
C LEU A 200 1.87 6.45 -0.63
N VAL A 201 2.94 5.67 -0.42
CA VAL A 201 4.23 6.19 0.04
C VAL A 201 5.24 6.09 -1.09
N ASN A 202 6.00 7.16 -1.35
CA ASN A 202 7.10 7.05 -2.30
C ASN A 202 8.15 6.07 -1.76
N GLU A 203 8.63 5.14 -2.58
CA GLU A 203 9.69 4.17 -2.24
C GLU A 203 10.85 4.79 -1.41
N PRO A 204 11.46 5.93 -1.78
CA PRO A 204 12.54 6.53 -0.99
C PRO A 204 12.09 7.04 0.39
N ALA A 205 10.85 7.54 0.53
CA ALA A 205 10.31 7.95 1.82
C ALA A 205 10.06 6.75 2.75
N GLY A 206 9.62 5.62 2.18
CA GLY A 206 9.55 4.34 2.88
C GLY A 206 10.92 3.93 3.41
N ALA A 207 11.94 3.86 2.56
CA ALA A 207 13.29 3.53 2.99
C ALA A 207 13.85 4.51 4.05
N SER A 208 13.53 5.80 3.93
CA SER A 208 13.94 6.83 4.89
C SER A 208 13.31 6.64 6.27
N LEU A 209 12.05 6.21 6.33
CA LEU A 209 11.40 5.84 7.59
C LEU A 209 12.14 4.70 8.27
N GLN A 210 12.46 3.64 7.52
CA GLN A 210 13.21 2.50 8.05
C GLN A 210 14.63 2.89 8.50
N TYR A 211 15.30 3.77 7.76
CA TYR A 211 16.63 4.26 8.12
C TYR A 211 16.63 5.07 9.41
N GLY A 212 15.65 5.97 9.57
CA GLY A 212 15.64 6.95 10.65
C GLY A 212 15.02 6.47 11.94
N ILE A 213 14.21 5.41 11.92
CA ILE A 213 13.41 5.00 13.09
C ILE A 213 14.28 4.69 14.31
N ASP A 214 15.48 4.12 14.11
CA ASP A 214 16.37 3.76 15.21
C ASP A 214 17.46 4.81 15.50
N LYS A 215 17.54 5.89 14.70
CA LYS A 215 18.63 6.87 14.75
C LYS A 215 18.27 8.19 15.44
N ASP A 216 19.23 8.74 16.16
CA ASP A 216 19.12 10.04 16.82
C ASP A 216 19.84 11.12 16.01
N PHE A 217 19.11 12.18 15.65
CA PHE A 217 19.59 13.32 14.88
C PHE A 217 19.58 14.61 15.73
N SER A 218 19.57 14.47 17.07
CA SER A 218 19.60 15.62 17.99
C SER A 218 20.98 16.28 18.10
N VAL A 219 22.04 15.54 17.78
CA VAL A 219 23.43 16.01 17.83
C VAL A 219 23.86 16.58 16.48
N GLU A 220 23.50 15.91 15.39
CA GLU A 220 23.95 16.25 14.05
C GLU A 220 22.88 15.94 13.00
N ASP A 221 22.61 16.92 12.15
CA ASP A 221 21.79 16.78 10.95
C ASP A 221 22.53 15.94 9.89
N ARG A 222 21.80 15.13 9.11
CA ARG A 222 22.40 14.28 8.08
C ARG A 222 21.74 14.45 6.73
N HIS A 223 22.55 14.65 5.69
CA HIS A 223 22.14 14.52 4.30
C HIS A 223 22.48 13.12 3.80
N VAL A 224 21.46 12.32 3.51
CA VAL A 224 21.60 10.95 3.02
C VAL A 224 20.93 10.87 1.66
N VAL A 225 21.58 10.22 0.69
CA VAL A 225 20.92 9.88 -0.57
C VAL A 225 20.50 8.42 -0.54
N PHE A 226 19.22 8.15 -0.78
CA PHE A 226 18.75 6.79 -1.05
C PHE A 226 18.79 6.56 -2.55
N TYR A 227 19.67 5.68 -3.00
CA TYR A 227 19.82 5.29 -4.39
C TYR A 227 19.23 3.89 -4.57
N ASP A 228 18.16 3.78 -5.36
CA ASP A 228 17.51 2.52 -5.67
C ASP A 228 17.67 2.21 -7.16
N MET A 229 18.17 1.01 -7.48
CA MET A 229 17.99 0.44 -8.81
C MET A 229 17.29 -0.92 -8.70
N GLY A 230 16.00 -0.90 -9.03
CA GLY A 230 15.13 -2.07 -9.05
C GLY A 230 15.19 -2.83 -10.37
N ALA A 231 14.08 -3.49 -10.71
CA ALA A 231 13.98 -4.26 -11.94
C ALA A 231 13.81 -3.36 -13.18
N SER A 232 12.92 -2.35 -13.13
CA SER A 232 12.55 -1.53 -14.31
C SER A 232 13.07 -0.09 -14.28
N ASN A 233 13.45 0.43 -13.12
CA ASN A 233 13.78 1.84 -12.94
C ASN A 233 14.87 2.08 -11.89
N THR A 234 15.43 3.29 -11.93
CA THR A 234 16.44 3.80 -11.02
C THR A 234 15.99 5.14 -10.47
N HIS A 235 16.14 5.38 -9.17
CA HIS A 235 15.94 6.70 -8.59
C HIS A 235 16.95 7.00 -7.49
N ALA A 236 17.16 8.30 -7.25
CA ALA A 236 17.98 8.82 -6.19
C ALA A 236 17.21 9.94 -5.48
N ALA A 237 17.02 9.81 -4.18
CA ALA A 237 16.35 10.81 -3.35
C ALA A 237 17.29 11.37 -2.30
N LEU A 238 17.44 12.70 -2.28
CA LEU A 238 18.16 13.41 -1.23
C LEU A 238 17.23 13.63 -0.04
N VAL A 239 17.67 13.18 1.12
CA VAL A 239 16.89 13.23 2.36
C VAL A 239 17.70 13.89 3.46
N HIS A 240 17.09 14.84 4.14
CA HIS A 240 17.68 15.57 5.26
C HIS A 240 17.02 15.13 6.56
N PHE A 241 17.79 14.45 7.42
CA PHE A 241 17.37 14.03 8.76
C PHE A 241 17.79 15.05 9.80
N THR A 242 16.87 15.44 10.68
CA THR A 242 17.09 16.44 11.74
C THR A 242 16.28 16.09 12.98
N ALA A 243 16.60 16.71 14.12
CA ALA A 243 15.70 16.77 15.27
C ALA A 243 15.05 18.16 15.40
N TYR A 244 13.87 18.23 16.02
CA TYR A 244 13.26 19.49 16.41
C TYR A 244 12.60 19.36 17.78
N THR A 245 12.59 20.47 18.51
CA THR A 245 11.99 20.54 19.84
C THR A 245 10.51 20.93 19.71
N ALA A 246 9.60 20.01 20.07
CA ALA A 246 8.16 20.24 20.09
C ALA A 246 7.65 20.48 21.52
N LYS A 247 6.66 21.37 21.67
CA LYS A 247 5.95 21.50 22.94
C LYS A 247 5.10 20.25 23.18
N SER A 248 5.17 19.69 24.38
CA SER A 248 4.32 18.55 24.73
C SER A 248 2.84 18.96 24.73
N PRO A 249 1.94 18.17 24.12
CA PRO A 249 0.50 18.38 24.25
C PRO A 249 0.13 18.33 25.74
N GLY A 250 -0.25 19.47 26.32
CA GLY A 250 -0.62 19.58 27.74
C GLY A 250 0.38 20.33 28.65
N GLY A 251 1.39 21.01 28.09
CA GLY A 251 2.24 21.93 28.88
C GLY A 251 3.36 21.26 29.68
N GLY A 252 3.67 19.99 29.40
CA GLY A 252 4.81 19.26 29.98
C GLY A 252 6.16 19.64 29.36
N LYS A 253 7.24 18.91 29.75
CA LYS A 253 8.59 19.07 29.18
C LYS A 253 8.57 18.98 27.66
N ASN A 254 9.32 19.85 26.99
CA ASN A 254 9.49 19.80 25.54
C ASN A 254 10.00 18.41 25.10
N LEU A 255 9.45 17.88 24.01
CA LEU A 255 9.84 16.62 23.43
C LEU A 255 10.74 16.88 22.22
N THR A 256 11.95 16.33 22.24
CA THR A 256 12.79 16.28 21.04
C THR A 256 12.22 15.23 20.10
N ALA A 257 11.64 15.67 18.99
CA ALA A 257 11.09 14.81 17.95
C ALA A 257 12.08 14.73 16.79
N GLN A 258 12.32 13.52 16.29
CA GLN A 258 13.14 13.28 15.11
C GLN A 258 12.27 13.46 13.87
N GLN A 259 12.84 13.93 12.77
CA GLN A 259 12.15 13.99 11.48
C GLN A 259 13.11 13.83 10.30
N PHE A 260 12.55 13.60 9.12
CA PHE A 260 13.25 13.80 7.87
C PHE A 260 12.40 14.56 6.85
N HIS A 261 13.09 15.18 5.90
CA HIS A 261 12.50 15.85 4.75
C HIS A 261 13.15 15.34 3.47
N VAL A 262 12.35 14.80 2.56
CA VAL A 262 12.76 14.50 1.18
C VAL A 262 12.94 15.82 0.43
N LYS A 263 14.19 16.21 0.16
CA LYS A 263 14.53 17.52 -0.41
C LYS A 263 14.44 17.56 -1.93
N GLY A 264 14.75 16.44 -2.56
CA GLY A 264 14.67 16.29 -4.01
C GLY A 264 14.75 14.84 -4.42
N ILE A 265 14.21 14.54 -5.60
CA ILE A 265 14.24 13.20 -6.18
C ILE A 265 14.56 13.33 -7.67
N SER A 266 15.41 12.45 -8.17
CA SER A 266 15.67 12.28 -9.59
C SER A 266 15.61 10.80 -9.97
N TRP A 267 15.34 10.49 -11.23
CA TRP A 267 15.11 9.12 -11.68
C TRP A 267 15.49 8.91 -13.15
N ASP A 268 15.68 7.65 -13.51
CA ASP A 268 15.58 7.12 -14.86
C ASP A 268 14.54 5.99 -14.83
N ALA A 269 13.35 6.28 -15.35
CA ALA A 269 12.20 5.36 -15.31
C ALA A 269 12.32 4.17 -16.28
N SER A 270 13.39 4.14 -17.09
CA SER A 270 13.63 3.14 -18.13
C SER A 270 14.95 2.37 -17.93
N LEU A 271 15.52 2.46 -16.74
CA LEU A 271 16.81 1.87 -16.39
C LEU A 271 16.70 1.03 -15.12
N GLY A 272 16.84 -0.27 -15.23
CA GLY A 272 16.93 -1.18 -14.10
C GLY A 272 17.59 -2.51 -14.49
N GLY A 273 17.47 -3.51 -13.59
CA GLY A 273 18.02 -4.84 -13.81
C GLY A 273 17.51 -5.54 -15.07
N GLN A 274 16.29 -5.27 -15.52
CA GLN A 274 15.72 -5.85 -16.74
C GLN A 274 16.39 -5.32 -18.01
N ASN A 275 16.88 -4.07 -18.01
CA ASN A 275 17.64 -3.56 -19.16
C ASN A 275 18.97 -4.32 -19.29
N MET A 276 19.61 -4.67 -18.17
CA MET A 276 20.81 -5.51 -18.17
C MET A 276 20.49 -6.94 -18.66
N GLU A 277 19.37 -7.51 -18.21
CA GLU A 277 18.88 -8.80 -18.69
C GLU A 277 18.60 -8.79 -20.19
N THR A 278 18.01 -7.71 -20.71
CA THR A 278 17.71 -7.56 -22.14
C THR A 278 18.99 -7.66 -22.97
N ARG A 279 20.11 -7.09 -22.52
CA ARG A 279 21.40 -7.23 -23.23
C ARG A 279 21.92 -8.65 -23.28
N LEU A 280 21.72 -9.39 -22.21
CA LEU A 280 22.06 -10.80 -22.17
C LEU A 280 21.12 -11.62 -23.05
N VAL A 281 19.81 -11.32 -23.04
CA VAL A 281 18.82 -11.94 -23.93
C VAL A 281 19.20 -11.71 -25.38
N ASP A 282 19.45 -10.46 -25.79
CA ASP A 282 19.83 -10.10 -27.16
C ASP A 282 21.10 -10.84 -27.60
N HIS A 283 22.12 -10.89 -26.72
CA HIS A 283 23.36 -11.59 -26.98
C HIS A 283 23.15 -13.09 -27.21
N PHE A 284 22.45 -13.76 -26.31
CA PHE A 284 22.21 -15.20 -26.39
C PHE A 284 21.19 -15.59 -27.46
N ALA A 285 20.21 -14.73 -27.75
CA ALA A 285 19.27 -14.91 -28.85
C ALA A 285 19.99 -14.84 -30.20
N ALA A 286 20.91 -13.89 -30.38
CA ALA A 286 21.74 -13.80 -31.58
C ALA A 286 22.65 -15.04 -31.72
N GLU A 287 23.28 -15.48 -30.64
CA GLU A 287 24.12 -16.69 -30.65
C GLU A 287 23.30 -17.96 -30.94
N PHE A 288 22.10 -18.09 -30.37
CA PHE A 288 21.20 -19.20 -30.68
C PHE A 288 20.83 -19.19 -32.17
N LYS A 289 20.45 -18.04 -32.71
CA LYS A 289 20.12 -17.89 -34.14
C LYS A 289 21.27 -18.26 -35.06
N GLU A 290 22.51 -17.91 -34.69
CA GLU A 290 23.71 -18.32 -35.42
C GLU A 290 23.91 -19.84 -35.41
N LYS A 291 23.67 -20.48 -34.27
CA LYS A 291 23.86 -21.94 -34.08
C LYS A 291 22.75 -22.80 -34.67
N SER A 292 21.49 -22.38 -34.55
CA SER A 292 20.31 -23.18 -34.93
C SER A 292 19.64 -22.71 -36.22
N GLY A 293 19.89 -21.48 -36.66
CA GLY A 293 19.13 -20.82 -37.73
C GLY A 293 17.75 -20.30 -37.30
N ILE A 294 17.34 -20.53 -36.04
CA ILE A 294 16.01 -20.19 -35.53
C ILE A 294 16.06 -18.88 -34.73
N ASP A 295 15.12 -17.98 -35.03
CA ASP A 295 15.00 -16.71 -34.34
C ASP A 295 14.04 -16.83 -33.14
N VAL A 296 14.60 -16.99 -31.94
CA VAL A 296 13.83 -17.17 -30.69
C VAL A 296 12.86 -16.00 -30.38
N PHE A 297 13.07 -14.81 -30.96
CA PHE A 297 12.15 -13.69 -30.78
C PHE A 297 10.74 -13.96 -31.35
N ASN A 298 10.62 -14.89 -32.30
CA ASN A 298 9.35 -15.30 -32.87
C ASN A 298 8.65 -16.43 -32.08
N HIS A 299 9.27 -16.93 -31.00
CA HIS A 299 8.76 -18.06 -30.23
C HIS A 299 8.58 -17.67 -28.76
N PRO A 300 7.38 -17.22 -28.34
CA PRO A 300 7.13 -16.73 -26.98
C PRO A 300 7.57 -17.70 -25.86
N LYS A 301 7.34 -19.00 -26.05
CA LYS A 301 7.77 -20.05 -25.09
C LYS A 301 9.29 -20.15 -24.98
N GLY A 302 9.99 -20.16 -26.11
CA GLY A 302 11.45 -20.16 -26.15
C GLY A 302 12.02 -18.90 -25.49
N MET A 303 11.43 -17.74 -25.80
CA MET A 303 11.82 -16.47 -25.18
C MET A 303 11.63 -16.49 -23.66
N ALA A 304 10.49 -17.01 -23.16
CA ALA A 304 10.24 -17.13 -21.73
C ALA A 304 11.26 -18.04 -21.03
N LYS A 305 11.60 -19.19 -21.64
CA LYS A 305 12.66 -20.09 -21.13
C LYS A 305 14.02 -19.39 -21.10
N LEU A 306 14.40 -18.70 -22.18
CA LEU A 306 15.68 -17.99 -22.27
C LEU A 306 15.76 -16.87 -21.21
N LYS A 307 14.73 -16.03 -21.09
CA LYS A 307 14.67 -14.95 -20.08
C LYS A 307 14.82 -15.49 -18.65
N LYS A 308 14.11 -16.58 -18.33
CA LYS A 308 14.21 -17.23 -17.01
C LYS A 308 15.66 -17.64 -16.70
N GLN A 309 16.35 -18.24 -17.68
CA GLN A 309 17.74 -18.65 -17.51
C GLN A 309 18.70 -17.46 -17.46
N VAL A 310 18.50 -16.43 -18.31
CA VAL A 310 19.30 -15.20 -18.32
C VAL A 310 19.27 -14.47 -16.98
N LYS A 311 18.08 -14.38 -16.35
CA LYS A 311 17.96 -13.77 -15.02
C LYS A 311 18.84 -14.49 -14.00
N ARG A 312 18.79 -15.83 -13.98
CA ARG A 312 19.67 -16.65 -13.13
C ARG A 312 21.14 -16.44 -13.46
N THR A 313 21.50 -16.37 -14.75
CA THR A 313 22.87 -16.10 -15.19
C THR A 313 23.37 -14.75 -14.69
N LYS A 314 22.57 -13.68 -14.78
CA LYS A 314 22.91 -12.35 -14.23
C LYS A 314 23.16 -12.39 -12.72
N GLU A 315 22.32 -13.11 -11.99
CA GLU A 315 22.48 -13.29 -10.54
C GLU A 315 23.78 -14.04 -10.20
N ILE A 316 24.09 -15.12 -10.93
CA ILE A 316 25.35 -15.86 -10.78
C ILE A 316 26.56 -14.95 -11.05
N LEU A 317 26.52 -14.14 -12.12
CA LEU A 317 27.59 -13.20 -12.48
C LEU A 317 27.81 -12.09 -11.45
N SER A 318 26.82 -11.82 -10.59
CA SER A 318 26.99 -10.86 -9.50
C SER A 318 27.88 -11.39 -8.37
N ALA A 319 27.99 -12.72 -8.23
CA ALA A 319 28.86 -13.40 -7.27
C ALA A 319 30.13 -13.97 -7.93
N ASN A 320 30.02 -14.54 -9.13
CA ASN A 320 31.08 -15.24 -9.84
C ASN A 320 31.59 -14.45 -11.04
N SER A 321 32.84 -14.69 -11.46
CA SER A 321 33.44 -14.03 -12.63
C SER A 321 32.91 -14.55 -13.96
N GLU A 322 32.18 -15.65 -13.97
CA GLU A 322 31.67 -16.33 -15.15
C GLU A 322 30.44 -17.19 -14.82
N ALA A 323 29.69 -17.57 -15.86
CA ALA A 323 28.51 -18.39 -15.73
C ALA A 323 28.25 -19.17 -17.04
N SER A 324 27.86 -20.44 -16.90
CA SER A 324 27.31 -21.22 -18.00
C SER A 324 25.81 -20.94 -18.16
N ILE A 325 25.33 -21.03 -19.39
CA ILE A 325 23.91 -21.00 -19.73
C ILE A 325 23.56 -22.29 -20.46
N SER A 326 22.53 -22.98 -19.99
CA SER A 326 21.99 -24.19 -20.61
C SER A 326 20.47 -24.13 -20.55
N VAL A 327 19.83 -24.25 -21.70
CA VAL A 327 18.37 -24.33 -21.84
C VAL A 327 18.04 -25.49 -22.76
N GLU A 328 17.37 -26.50 -22.20
CA GLU A 328 16.95 -27.69 -22.94
C GLU A 328 15.71 -27.40 -23.78
N SER A 329 15.69 -27.95 -25.00
CA SER A 329 14.65 -27.74 -26.02
C SER A 329 14.19 -26.28 -26.05
N LEU A 330 15.12 -25.34 -26.31
CA LEU A 330 14.82 -23.91 -26.28
C LEU A 330 13.73 -23.57 -27.29
N VAL A 331 13.90 -24.00 -28.53
CA VAL A 331 12.89 -23.96 -29.61
C VAL A 331 13.05 -25.21 -30.46
N ASP A 332 11.94 -25.85 -30.84
CA ASP A 332 11.90 -27.01 -31.77
C ASP A 332 12.93 -28.10 -31.45
N ASP A 333 13.04 -28.47 -30.16
CA ASP A 333 13.98 -29.46 -29.62
C ASP A 333 15.48 -29.16 -29.82
N HIS A 334 15.82 -27.93 -30.21
CA HIS A 334 17.20 -27.44 -30.17
C HIS A 334 17.58 -27.00 -28.76
N ASP A 335 18.50 -27.73 -28.14
CA ASP A 335 19.18 -27.30 -26.92
C ASP A 335 20.06 -26.07 -27.18
N PHE A 336 20.10 -25.16 -26.21
CA PHE A 336 21.03 -24.04 -26.22
C PHE A 336 22.00 -24.15 -25.06
N ARG A 337 23.30 -24.22 -25.38
CA ARG A 337 24.40 -24.18 -24.41
C ARG A 337 25.41 -23.11 -24.82
N SER A 338 25.75 -22.26 -23.87
CA SER A 338 26.74 -21.20 -24.02
C SER A 338 27.38 -20.88 -22.67
N PHE A 339 28.26 -19.89 -22.65
CA PHE A 339 29.02 -19.43 -21.50
C PHE A 339 29.31 -17.94 -21.64
N ILE A 340 29.36 -17.23 -20.52
CA ILE A 340 29.68 -15.80 -20.50
C ILE A 340 30.52 -15.44 -19.27
N THR A 341 31.40 -14.46 -19.44
CA THR A 341 32.15 -13.85 -18.34
C THR A 341 31.49 -12.57 -17.86
N ARG A 342 31.72 -12.22 -16.58
CA ARG A 342 31.26 -10.95 -15.98
C ARG A 342 31.76 -9.76 -16.81
N LYS A 343 33.04 -9.77 -17.21
CA LYS A 343 33.63 -8.72 -18.06
C LYS A 343 32.86 -8.52 -19.37
N LYS A 344 32.45 -9.62 -20.03
CA LYS A 344 31.65 -9.52 -21.26
C LYS A 344 30.25 -8.97 -20.99
N PHE A 345 29.60 -9.41 -19.92
CA PHE A 345 28.31 -8.86 -19.48
C PHE A 345 28.40 -7.36 -19.21
N GLU A 346 29.45 -6.91 -18.53
CA GLU A 346 29.69 -5.50 -18.21
C GLU A 346 29.91 -4.66 -19.47
N GLU A 347 30.63 -5.20 -20.47
CA GLU A 347 30.81 -4.55 -21.77
C GLU A 347 29.50 -4.45 -22.56
N LEU A 348 28.64 -5.49 -22.51
CA LEU A 348 27.31 -5.46 -23.15
C LEU A 348 26.38 -4.38 -22.55
N CYS A 349 26.65 -3.96 -21.31
CA CYS A 349 25.88 -2.96 -20.59
C CYS A 349 26.55 -1.59 -20.51
N LYS A 350 27.62 -1.33 -21.28
CA LYS A 350 28.46 -0.12 -21.12
C LYS A 350 27.71 1.21 -21.18
N ASP A 351 26.68 1.30 -22.01
CA ASP A 351 25.84 2.49 -22.18
C ASP A 351 24.87 2.71 -21.01
N LEU A 352 24.60 1.69 -20.19
CA LEU A 352 23.76 1.79 -19.01
C LEU A 352 24.50 2.43 -17.83
N TRP A 353 25.82 2.22 -17.73
CA TRP A 353 26.63 2.68 -16.60
C TRP A 353 26.69 4.20 -16.47
N GLY A 354 26.84 4.91 -17.59
CA GLY A 354 26.80 6.37 -17.58
C GLY A 354 25.45 6.92 -17.10
N ARG A 355 24.35 6.29 -17.53
CA ARG A 355 22.98 6.65 -17.15
C ARG A 355 22.70 6.41 -15.67
N ALA A 356 23.23 5.33 -15.11
CA ALA A 356 23.01 4.95 -13.71
C ALA A 356 23.46 6.04 -12.70
N VAL A 357 24.50 6.81 -13.02
CA VAL A 357 24.99 7.88 -12.13
C VAL A 357 24.16 9.16 -12.23
N LEU A 358 23.38 9.33 -13.30
CA LEU A 358 22.70 10.60 -13.59
C LEU A 358 21.65 10.99 -12.54
N PRO A 359 20.77 10.10 -12.03
CA PRO A 359 19.84 10.47 -10.98
C PRO A 359 20.55 11.04 -9.74
N LEU A 360 21.65 10.42 -9.34
CA LEU A 360 22.46 10.86 -8.19
C LEU A 360 23.16 12.20 -8.45
N LYS A 361 23.74 12.39 -9.63
CA LYS A 361 24.33 13.68 -10.03
C LYS A 361 23.30 14.80 -10.03
N LYS A 362 22.14 14.53 -10.65
CA LYS A 362 21.08 15.51 -10.84
C LYS A 362 20.47 15.94 -9.51
N VAL A 363 20.14 14.99 -8.61
CA VAL A 363 19.50 15.34 -7.34
C VAL A 363 20.40 16.22 -6.46
N LEU A 364 21.72 16.01 -6.49
CA LEU A 364 22.69 16.86 -5.78
C LEU A 364 22.81 18.24 -6.41
N ALA A 365 22.91 18.30 -7.74
CA ALA A 365 23.02 19.56 -8.47
C ALA A 365 21.77 20.44 -8.28
N ASP A 366 20.57 19.86 -8.42
CA ASP A 366 19.29 20.56 -8.25
C ASP A 366 19.13 21.16 -6.83
N ASN A 367 19.79 20.56 -5.84
CA ASN A 367 19.76 21.00 -4.43
C ASN A 367 21.02 21.78 -4.00
N GLY A 368 21.94 22.06 -4.92
CA GLY A 368 23.16 22.81 -4.63
C GLY A 368 24.10 22.14 -3.62
N LEU A 369 24.03 20.81 -3.45
CA LEU A 369 24.87 20.07 -2.52
C LEU A 369 26.11 19.48 -3.18
N LYS A 370 27.24 19.57 -2.48
CA LYS A 370 28.50 18.90 -2.85
C LYS A 370 28.58 17.53 -2.19
N LEU A 371 29.35 16.62 -2.81
CA LEU A 371 29.55 15.24 -2.29
C LEU A 371 30.09 15.21 -0.86
N GLN A 372 30.95 16.14 -0.48
CA GLN A 372 31.54 16.22 0.87
C GLN A 372 30.52 16.57 1.96
N GLN A 373 29.35 17.07 1.59
CA GLN A 373 28.26 17.39 2.52
C GLN A 373 27.31 16.21 2.73
N LEU A 374 27.50 15.11 1.99
CA LEU A 374 26.73 13.89 2.19
C LEU A 374 27.29 13.09 3.34
N HIS A 375 26.40 12.63 4.21
CA HIS A 375 26.71 11.65 5.23
C HIS A 375 26.91 10.27 4.61
N SER A 376 25.97 9.84 3.76
CA SER A 376 26.05 8.57 3.06
C SER A 376 25.16 8.52 1.82
N VAL A 377 25.41 7.53 0.97
CA VAL A 377 24.55 7.09 -0.13
C VAL A 377 24.15 5.64 0.16
N GLU A 378 22.91 5.42 0.58
CA GLU A 378 22.36 4.11 0.90
C GLU A 378 21.87 3.41 -0.37
N LEU A 379 22.39 2.21 -0.64
CA LEU A 379 22.00 1.41 -1.80
C LEU A 379 20.78 0.53 -1.52
N LEU A 380 19.80 0.59 -2.42
CA LEU A 380 18.56 -0.19 -2.40
C LEU A 380 18.30 -0.82 -3.77
N GLY A 381 17.36 -1.76 -3.83
CA GLY A 381 16.97 -2.40 -5.08
C GLY A 381 17.92 -3.48 -5.56
N GLY A 382 17.35 -4.49 -6.22
CA GLY A 382 18.07 -5.73 -6.52
C GLY A 382 19.23 -5.59 -7.49
N ALA A 383 19.17 -4.64 -8.42
CA ALA A 383 20.21 -4.46 -9.44
C ALA A 383 21.48 -3.80 -8.88
N THR A 384 21.40 -3.11 -7.73
CA THR A 384 22.59 -2.56 -7.06
C THR A 384 23.57 -3.63 -6.58
N ARG A 385 23.18 -4.91 -6.60
CA ARG A 385 24.08 -6.03 -6.31
C ARG A 385 25.14 -6.27 -7.38
N VAL A 386 24.91 -5.83 -8.62
CA VAL A 386 25.84 -5.97 -9.75
C VAL A 386 27.17 -5.23 -9.47
N PRO A 387 28.34 -5.92 -9.53
CA PRO A 387 29.64 -5.32 -9.19
C PRO A 387 29.99 -4.04 -9.96
N MET A 388 29.88 -4.04 -11.29
CA MET A 388 30.18 -2.85 -12.10
C MET A 388 29.36 -1.62 -11.72
N LEU A 389 28.08 -1.78 -11.38
CA LEU A 389 27.27 -0.66 -10.92
C LEU A 389 27.79 -0.08 -9.60
N LYS A 390 28.21 -0.94 -8.66
CA LYS A 390 28.84 -0.49 -7.41
C LYS A 390 30.13 0.28 -7.70
N GLU A 391 30.98 -0.24 -8.59
CA GLU A 391 32.24 0.41 -8.98
C GLU A 391 31.99 1.79 -9.60
N VAL A 392 31.01 1.90 -10.50
CA VAL A 392 30.61 3.14 -11.15
C VAL A 392 30.10 4.17 -10.13
N LEU A 393 29.28 3.75 -9.18
CA LEU A 393 28.80 4.63 -8.10
C LEU A 393 29.93 5.02 -7.13
N THR A 394 30.78 4.07 -6.74
CA THR A 394 31.98 4.30 -5.92
C THR A 394 32.94 5.28 -6.59
N GLY A 395 33.14 5.18 -7.91
CA GLY A 395 33.98 6.10 -8.67
C GLY A 395 33.46 7.54 -8.66
N TYR A 396 32.15 7.74 -8.47
CA TYR A 396 31.54 9.06 -8.36
C TYR A 396 31.52 9.60 -6.92
N VAL A 397 31.08 8.80 -5.94
CA VAL A 397 30.85 9.26 -4.55
C VAL A 397 32.00 9.00 -3.59
N GLY A 398 32.93 8.12 -3.96
CA GLY A 398 33.95 7.57 -3.06
C GLY A 398 33.46 6.39 -2.23
N ALA A 399 34.37 5.48 -1.89
CA ALA A 399 34.04 4.24 -1.19
C ALA A 399 33.48 4.48 0.23
N GLN A 400 33.90 5.55 0.90
CA GLN A 400 33.48 5.86 2.28
C GLN A 400 32.02 6.32 2.37
N ALA A 401 31.49 6.96 1.32
CA ALA A 401 30.12 7.45 1.30
C ALA A 401 29.11 6.35 0.95
N LEU A 402 29.52 5.30 0.25
CA LEU A 402 28.61 4.26 -0.23
C LEU A 402 28.27 3.26 0.88
N ALA A 403 27.01 3.24 1.28
CA ALA A 403 26.53 2.52 2.46
C ALA A 403 25.46 1.46 2.13
N ARG A 404 25.32 0.49 3.04
CA ARG A 404 24.41 -0.67 2.93
C ARG A 404 23.81 -1.02 4.29
N HIS A 405 23.40 0.00 5.05
CA HIS A 405 22.87 -0.22 6.40
C HIS A 405 21.47 -0.84 6.37
N LEU A 406 20.76 -0.64 5.27
CA LEU A 406 19.42 -1.16 5.05
C LEU A 406 19.45 -2.48 4.25
N ASP A 407 18.51 -3.37 4.55
CA ASP A 407 18.21 -4.47 3.65
C ASP A 407 17.56 -3.91 2.37
N SER A 408 18.21 -4.14 1.23
CA SER A 408 17.81 -3.57 -0.06
C SER A 408 16.48 -4.09 -0.58
N ASP A 409 16.00 -5.25 -0.11
CA ASP A 409 14.74 -5.86 -0.56
C ASP A 409 13.56 -5.52 0.38
N GLU A 410 13.83 -5.16 1.63
CA GLU A 410 12.80 -5.04 2.69
C GLU A 410 12.62 -3.63 3.26
N ALA A 411 13.61 -2.76 3.13
CA ALA A 411 13.58 -1.47 3.82
C ALA A 411 12.38 -0.59 3.43
N VAL A 412 11.97 -0.64 2.16
CA VAL A 412 10.80 0.12 1.67
C VAL A 412 9.52 -0.36 2.34
N VAL A 413 9.27 -1.68 2.36
CA VAL A 413 8.02 -2.23 2.92
C VAL A 413 7.99 -2.09 4.45
N LEU A 414 9.12 -2.29 5.13
CA LEU A 414 9.19 -2.09 6.60
C LEU A 414 8.94 -0.62 6.99
N GLY A 415 9.52 0.31 6.22
CA GLY A 415 9.23 1.73 6.39
C GLY A 415 7.80 2.11 6.06
N ALA A 416 7.20 1.49 5.04
CA ALA A 416 5.78 1.64 4.73
C ALA A 416 4.90 1.13 5.89
N SER A 417 5.26 0.05 6.58
CA SER A 417 4.58 -0.39 7.79
C SER A 417 4.70 0.61 8.95
N LEU A 418 5.85 1.27 9.11
CA LEU A 418 5.98 2.37 10.08
C LEU A 418 5.05 3.54 9.73
N ARG A 419 4.90 3.87 8.44
CA ARG A 419 3.92 4.85 7.98
C ARG A 419 2.49 4.40 8.32
N ALA A 420 2.18 3.13 8.07
CA ALA A 420 0.85 2.56 8.33
C ALA A 420 0.51 2.60 9.83
N ALA A 421 1.45 2.18 10.69
CA ALA A 421 1.32 2.27 12.14
C ALA A 421 1.12 3.71 12.65
N ASN A 422 1.81 4.69 12.04
CA ASN A 422 1.66 6.11 12.40
C ASN A 422 0.30 6.71 11.99
N LEU A 423 -0.34 6.15 10.97
CA LEU A 423 -1.63 6.62 10.46
C LEU A 423 -2.82 5.88 11.09
N SER A 424 -2.60 4.72 11.70
CA SER A 424 -3.62 3.95 12.39
C SER A 424 -4.00 4.61 13.72
N ASP A 425 -5.30 4.77 13.95
CA ASP A 425 -5.82 5.31 15.22
C ASP A 425 -5.67 4.32 16.39
N GLY A 426 -5.58 3.02 16.10
CA GLY A 426 -5.48 1.94 17.08
C GLY A 426 -4.06 1.60 17.52
N ILE A 427 -3.03 2.13 16.85
CA ILE A 427 -1.64 1.73 17.06
C ILE A 427 -0.84 2.89 17.65
N LYS A 428 -0.15 2.64 18.77
CA LYS A 428 0.76 3.61 19.39
C LYS A 428 2.18 3.09 19.34
N LEU A 429 2.99 3.68 18.46
CA LEU A 429 4.44 3.45 18.44
C LEU A 429 5.12 4.19 19.59
N ASN A 430 6.04 3.51 20.27
CA ASN A 430 6.87 4.10 21.34
C ASN A 430 7.82 5.17 20.82
N ARG A 431 8.24 5.06 19.55
CA ARG A 431 9.09 6.03 18.86
C ARG A 431 8.42 6.45 17.57
N LYS A 432 8.33 7.77 17.36
CA LYS A 432 7.78 8.36 16.13
C LYS A 432 8.88 9.13 15.42
N LEU A 433 8.93 8.95 14.11
CA LEU A 433 9.78 9.73 13.21
C LEU A 433 8.85 10.59 12.34
N GLY A 434 9.03 11.91 12.39
CA GLY A 434 8.35 12.84 11.51
C GLY A 434 8.78 12.60 10.06
N MET A 435 7.80 12.53 9.15
CA MET A 435 8.03 12.37 7.72
C MET A 435 7.47 13.57 6.98
N VAL A 436 8.33 14.26 6.23
CA VAL A 436 7.94 15.28 5.26
C VAL A 436 8.36 14.79 3.87
N ASP A 437 7.37 14.31 3.13
CA ASP A 437 7.50 13.94 1.72
C ASP A 437 6.79 14.99 0.85
N GLY A 438 7.10 15.03 -0.45
CA GLY A 438 6.66 16.09 -1.36
C GLY A 438 6.00 15.56 -2.64
N ALA A 439 5.21 16.42 -3.29
CA ALA A 439 4.70 16.17 -4.63
C ALA A 439 5.85 15.97 -5.63
N SER A 440 5.76 14.92 -6.44
CA SER A 440 6.75 14.62 -7.48
C SER A 440 6.71 15.57 -8.67
N TYR A 441 5.60 16.31 -8.82
CA TYR A 441 5.33 17.17 -9.98
C TYR A 441 4.72 18.50 -9.56
N GLY A 442 5.10 19.55 -10.30
CA GLY A 442 4.36 20.80 -10.30
C GLY A 442 3.03 20.63 -11.02
N ILE A 443 1.98 21.26 -10.51
CA ILE A 443 0.63 21.22 -11.09
C ILE A 443 0.12 22.65 -11.23
N GLU A 444 -0.30 22.98 -12.43
CA GLU A 444 -0.92 24.24 -12.79
C GLU A 444 -2.43 24.08 -12.90
N MET A 445 -3.13 25.16 -12.61
CA MET A 445 -4.57 25.29 -12.79
C MET A 445 -4.84 26.29 -13.90
N LYS A 446 -5.55 25.84 -14.93
CA LYS A 446 -6.11 26.66 -16.00
C LYS A 446 -7.61 26.83 -15.81
N LEU A 447 -8.12 28.02 -16.11
CA LEU A 447 -9.54 28.34 -16.04
C LEU A 447 -10.06 28.70 -17.43
N ASP A 448 -11.20 28.13 -17.82
CA ASP A 448 -11.85 28.40 -19.10
C ASP A 448 -13.32 28.81 -18.88
N GLY A 449 -13.76 29.95 -19.42
CA GLY A 449 -15.13 30.49 -19.24
C GLY A 449 -15.21 32.00 -19.40
N ALA A 450 -16.43 32.58 -19.36
CA ALA A 450 -16.63 34.01 -19.58
C ALA A 450 -16.56 34.87 -18.29
N ILE A 451 -15.65 35.85 -18.33
CA ILE A 451 -15.10 36.80 -17.33
C ILE A 451 -14.08 36.17 -16.37
N LEU A 452 -12.79 36.26 -16.75
CA LEU A 452 -11.60 35.93 -15.97
C LEU A 452 -10.71 37.19 -15.87
N GLU A 453 -10.47 37.72 -14.67
CA GLU A 453 -9.62 38.94 -14.43
C GLU A 453 -8.17 38.61 -13.99
N SER A 454 -7.76 37.34 -13.99
CA SER A 454 -6.45 36.87 -13.50
C SER A 454 -5.78 35.95 -14.52
N LYS A 455 -4.43 35.82 -14.47
CA LYS A 455 -3.64 34.91 -15.33
C LYS A 455 -4.40 33.60 -15.55
N ASP A 456 -4.76 33.33 -16.80
CA ASP A 456 -5.61 32.18 -17.21
C ASP A 456 -5.02 30.82 -16.77
N GLN A 457 -3.73 30.81 -16.43
CA GLN A 457 -2.98 29.67 -15.91
C GLN A 457 -2.14 30.10 -14.70
N SER A 458 -2.18 29.31 -13.62
CA SER A 458 -1.41 29.59 -12.40
C SER A 458 -0.92 28.31 -11.71
N LEU A 459 0.29 28.35 -11.14
CA LEU A 459 0.83 27.25 -10.35
C LEU A 459 -0.05 27.01 -9.11
N LEU A 460 -0.59 25.79 -8.99
CA LEU A 460 -1.42 25.34 -7.88
C LEU A 460 -0.56 24.60 -6.84
N VAL A 461 0.14 23.57 -7.30
CA VAL A 461 1.03 22.73 -6.50
C VAL A 461 2.45 22.95 -7.00
N PRO A 462 3.34 23.60 -6.24
CA PRO A 462 4.75 23.63 -6.57
C PRO A 462 5.39 22.23 -6.49
N LEU A 463 6.44 21.99 -7.27
CA LEU A 463 7.28 20.80 -7.10
C LEU A 463 7.73 20.65 -5.64
N HIS A 464 7.70 19.42 -5.13
CA HIS A 464 8.04 19.07 -3.74
C HIS A 464 7.15 19.73 -2.67
N LYS A 465 5.94 20.19 -3.02
CA LYS A 465 4.96 20.63 -2.03
C LYS A 465 4.65 19.50 -1.03
N ASN A 466 4.78 19.79 0.26
CA ASN A 466 4.57 18.81 1.33
C ASN A 466 3.22 18.08 1.24
N LEU A 467 3.24 16.78 1.51
CA LEU A 467 2.07 15.91 1.55
C LEU A 467 1.59 15.64 2.99
N PRO A 468 0.29 15.76 3.30
CA PRO A 468 -0.79 16.34 2.48
C PRO A 468 -0.82 17.89 2.58
N SER A 469 -1.47 18.55 1.63
CA SER A 469 -1.68 20.00 1.63
C SER A 469 -3.10 20.39 1.22
N LYS A 470 -3.62 21.48 1.81
CA LYS A 470 -4.88 22.11 1.39
C LYS A 470 -4.57 23.47 0.78
N MET A 471 -5.23 23.79 -0.32
CA MET A 471 -5.01 25.01 -1.09
C MET A 471 -6.34 25.66 -1.42
N GLY A 472 -6.36 26.99 -1.52
CA GLY A 472 -7.53 27.75 -1.94
C GLY A 472 -7.21 28.65 -3.12
N ARG A 473 -8.19 28.85 -4.01
CA ARG A 473 -8.15 29.87 -5.06
C ARG A 473 -9.46 30.65 -5.05
N THR A 474 -9.36 31.97 -5.20
CA THR A 474 -10.51 32.86 -5.18
C THR A 474 -10.58 33.62 -6.49
N LEU A 475 -11.72 33.51 -7.17
CA LEU A 475 -12.05 34.28 -8.36
C LEU A 475 -12.98 35.42 -7.95
N LYS A 476 -12.65 36.64 -8.34
CA LYS A 476 -13.49 37.81 -8.14
C LYS A 476 -14.36 38.01 -9.36
N ASN A 477 -15.58 38.51 -9.18
CA ASN A 477 -16.49 38.88 -10.26
C ASN A 477 -16.83 37.74 -11.23
N GLN A 478 -16.72 36.48 -10.82
CA GLN A 478 -17.12 35.34 -11.64
C GLN A 478 -18.65 35.30 -11.70
N LEU A 479 -19.21 35.49 -12.90
CA LEU A 479 -20.66 35.57 -13.12
C LEU A 479 -21.26 34.33 -13.78
N LYS A 480 -20.43 33.52 -14.44
CA LYS A 480 -20.87 32.36 -15.22
C LYS A 480 -20.16 31.10 -14.77
N ASP A 481 -20.79 29.98 -15.10
CA ASP A 481 -20.19 28.66 -14.98
C ASP A 481 -18.89 28.57 -15.81
N PHE A 482 -17.94 27.77 -15.36
CA PHE A 482 -16.59 27.70 -15.93
C PHE A 482 -15.99 26.30 -15.78
N LYS A 483 -14.88 26.06 -16.46
CA LYS A 483 -14.09 24.83 -16.35
C LYS A 483 -12.77 25.10 -15.63
N VAL A 484 -12.36 24.12 -14.83
CA VAL A 484 -11.05 24.07 -14.17
C VAL A 484 -10.28 22.89 -14.74
N THR A 485 -9.17 23.17 -15.42
CA THR A 485 -8.25 22.14 -15.91
C THR A 485 -7.02 22.15 -15.03
N LEU A 486 -6.66 20.98 -14.50
CA LEU A 486 -5.40 20.77 -13.81
C LEU A 486 -4.44 20.07 -14.79
N SER A 487 -3.22 20.57 -14.88
CA SER A 487 -2.21 20.05 -15.80
C SER A 487 -0.85 20.03 -15.11
N TYR A 488 0.04 19.13 -15.54
CA TYR A 488 1.44 19.21 -15.12
C TYR A 488 2.05 20.54 -15.55
N GLU A 489 2.93 21.08 -14.71
CA GLU A 489 3.67 22.31 -14.99
C GLU A 489 4.49 22.17 -16.28
N LYS A 490 4.32 23.13 -17.20
CA LYS A 490 4.86 23.05 -18.56
C LYS A 490 6.37 22.88 -18.63
N ASP A 491 7.10 23.64 -17.80
CA ASP A 491 8.57 23.64 -17.77
C ASP A 491 9.14 22.71 -16.67
N GLY A 492 8.25 21.96 -16.00
CA GLY A 492 8.61 21.01 -14.95
C GLY A 492 8.94 19.61 -15.48
N PRO A 493 9.37 18.70 -14.59
CA PRO A 493 9.46 17.29 -14.94
C PRO A 493 8.07 16.75 -15.27
N LEU A 494 7.99 15.82 -16.23
CA LEU A 494 6.75 15.13 -16.59
C LEU A 494 6.83 13.65 -16.21
N PRO A 495 5.71 13.00 -15.86
CA PRO A 495 5.69 11.55 -15.72
C PRO A 495 6.07 10.85 -17.02
N PRO A 496 6.71 9.67 -16.95
CA PRO A 496 7.10 8.94 -18.15
C PRO A 496 5.88 8.52 -18.97
N SER A 497 5.98 8.63 -20.29
CA SER A 497 4.99 8.09 -21.24
C SER A 497 3.58 8.70 -21.18
N ILE A 498 3.43 9.94 -20.69
CA ILE A 498 2.13 10.65 -20.75
C ILE A 498 1.77 11.02 -22.19
N SER A 499 0.47 10.95 -22.51
CA SER A 499 -0.07 11.41 -23.81
C SER A 499 -0.60 12.86 -23.77
N SER A 500 -0.87 13.38 -22.58
CA SER A 500 -1.38 14.73 -22.34
C SER A 500 -0.84 15.27 -21.01
N PRO A 501 -0.54 16.59 -20.90
CA PRO A 501 -0.22 17.22 -19.62
C PRO A 501 -1.44 17.36 -18.71
N ASP A 502 -2.66 17.33 -19.24
CA ASP A 502 -3.90 17.50 -18.48
C ASP A 502 -4.18 16.25 -17.63
N ILE A 503 -4.42 16.46 -16.33
CA ILE A 503 -4.59 15.39 -15.33
C ILE A 503 -5.98 15.33 -14.73
N ALA A 504 -6.74 16.43 -14.79
CA ALA A 504 -8.13 16.49 -14.36
C ALA A 504 -8.85 17.70 -15.00
N VAL A 505 -10.12 17.53 -15.35
CA VAL A 505 -10.97 18.62 -15.84
C VAL A 505 -12.30 18.61 -15.07
N TYR A 506 -12.66 19.73 -14.47
CA TYR A 506 -13.90 19.89 -13.71
C TYR A 506 -14.79 20.96 -14.33
N GLU A 507 -16.07 20.66 -14.51
CA GLU A 507 -17.10 21.68 -14.77
C GLU A 507 -17.67 22.20 -13.44
N VAL A 508 -17.63 23.51 -13.24
CA VAL A 508 -18.18 24.20 -12.08
C VAL A 508 -19.48 24.90 -12.49
N LYS A 509 -20.62 24.42 -11.96
CA LYS A 509 -21.97 24.88 -12.30
C LYS A 509 -22.71 25.50 -11.13
N GLY A 510 -23.68 26.37 -11.45
CA GLY A 510 -24.55 27.05 -10.48
C GLY A 510 -24.06 28.43 -10.06
N VAL A 511 -23.00 28.95 -10.69
CA VAL A 511 -22.50 30.30 -10.41
C VAL A 511 -23.52 31.33 -10.87
N ALA A 512 -24.02 31.20 -12.10
CA ALA A 512 -25.00 32.12 -12.67
C ALA A 512 -26.30 32.16 -11.84
N GLU A 513 -26.78 30.98 -11.40
CA GLU A 513 -27.97 30.86 -10.55
C GLU A 513 -27.77 31.54 -9.19
N ALA A 514 -26.61 31.35 -8.56
CA ALA A 514 -26.27 32.01 -7.30
C ALA A 514 -26.18 33.53 -7.46
N VAL A 515 -25.55 34.00 -8.54
CA VAL A 515 -25.44 35.43 -8.85
C VAL A 515 -26.82 36.05 -9.02
N GLU A 516 -27.69 35.45 -9.83
CA GLU A 516 -29.04 35.97 -10.05
C GLU A 516 -29.87 36.00 -8.76
N LYS A 517 -29.79 34.93 -7.96
CA LYS A 517 -30.50 34.82 -6.69
C LYS A 517 -30.13 35.93 -5.69
N TYR A 518 -28.86 36.33 -5.65
CA TYR A 518 -28.35 37.27 -4.65
C TYR A 518 -28.06 38.67 -5.21
N LYS A 519 -28.29 38.91 -6.50
CA LYS A 519 -28.04 40.21 -7.18
C LYS A 519 -28.76 41.39 -6.53
N ASN A 520 -29.98 41.18 -6.02
CA ASN A 520 -30.81 42.22 -5.43
C ASN A 520 -30.63 42.38 -3.91
N HIS A 521 -29.70 41.64 -3.28
CA HIS A 521 -29.42 41.79 -1.85
C HIS A 521 -28.51 43.01 -1.61
N ASN A 522 -28.50 43.52 -0.37
CA ASN A 522 -27.66 44.66 0.02
C ASN A 522 -26.19 44.22 0.15
N GLN A 523 -25.54 43.99 -0.98
CA GLN A 523 -24.19 43.44 -1.07
C GLN A 523 -23.16 44.44 -0.53
N SER A 524 -22.38 43.99 0.45
CA SER A 524 -21.33 44.77 1.09
C SER A 524 -19.96 44.64 0.40
N ALA A 525 -19.82 43.69 -0.53
CA ALA A 525 -18.67 43.48 -1.39
C ALA A 525 -19.08 42.68 -2.65
N PRO A 526 -18.30 42.74 -3.76
CA PRO A 526 -18.53 41.89 -4.92
C PRO A 526 -18.49 40.41 -4.57
N MET A 527 -19.36 39.62 -5.20
CA MET A 527 -19.41 38.17 -5.03
C MET A 527 -18.10 37.52 -5.49
N LYS A 528 -17.69 36.46 -4.77
CA LYS A 528 -16.44 35.74 -5.04
C LYS A 528 -16.72 34.25 -5.17
N THR A 529 -16.06 33.59 -6.12
CA THR A 529 -16.04 32.13 -6.16
C THR A 529 -14.79 31.63 -5.45
N VAL A 530 -14.93 30.73 -4.48
CA VAL A 530 -13.81 30.12 -3.77
C VAL A 530 -13.75 28.63 -4.10
N MET A 531 -12.59 28.20 -4.58
CA MET A 531 -12.27 26.81 -4.90
C MET A 531 -11.32 26.27 -3.85
N HIS A 532 -11.60 25.06 -3.36
CA HIS A 532 -10.78 24.36 -2.37
C HIS A 532 -10.17 23.12 -3.01
N PHE A 533 -8.85 23.07 -3.03
CA PHE A 533 -8.09 21.95 -3.56
C PHE A 533 -7.41 21.21 -2.42
N SER A 534 -7.31 19.89 -2.57
CA SER A 534 -6.45 19.07 -1.73
C SER A 534 -5.36 18.42 -2.57
N LEU A 535 -4.19 18.29 -1.97
CA LEU A 535 -3.15 17.36 -2.36
C LEU A 535 -3.08 16.35 -1.22
N ASP A 536 -3.60 15.16 -1.44
CA ASP A 536 -3.83 14.19 -0.38
C ASP A 536 -2.54 13.44 0.03
N ARG A 537 -2.67 12.48 0.95
CA ARG A 537 -1.54 11.65 1.41
C ARG A 537 -1.04 10.67 0.34
N ASN A 538 -1.82 10.47 -0.71
CA ASN A 538 -1.48 9.60 -1.84
C ASN A 538 -0.73 10.36 -2.94
N GLY A 539 -0.58 11.68 -2.80
CA GLY A 539 -0.01 12.55 -3.81
C GLY A 539 -0.98 12.88 -4.95
N VAL A 540 -2.29 12.68 -4.74
CA VAL A 540 -3.33 12.98 -5.73
C VAL A 540 -3.90 14.37 -5.46
N VAL A 541 -4.00 15.18 -6.51
CA VAL A 541 -4.63 16.51 -6.45
C VAL A 541 -6.11 16.41 -6.81
N ASN A 542 -6.96 17.08 -6.04
CA ASN A 542 -8.40 17.13 -6.27
C ASN A 542 -8.94 18.55 -6.10
N LEU A 543 -9.98 18.89 -6.87
CA LEU A 543 -10.87 20.01 -6.56
C LEU A 543 -11.99 19.49 -5.66
N ASP A 544 -11.84 19.64 -4.34
CA ASP A 544 -12.75 19.05 -3.35
C ASP A 544 -14.14 19.71 -3.37
N ARG A 545 -14.16 21.04 -3.48
CA ARG A 545 -15.40 21.84 -3.51
C ARG A 545 -15.18 23.21 -4.11
N ALA A 546 -16.25 23.78 -4.66
CA ALA A 546 -16.33 25.19 -5.03
C ALA A 546 -17.59 25.81 -4.41
N GLU A 547 -17.50 27.07 -4.02
CA GLU A 547 -18.60 27.81 -3.38
C GLU A 547 -18.63 29.26 -3.85
N GLN A 548 -19.83 29.81 -4.04
CA GLN A 548 -20.06 31.22 -4.25
C GLN A 548 -20.25 31.91 -2.89
N VAL A 549 -19.37 32.86 -2.59
CA VAL A 549 -19.38 33.64 -1.36
C VAL A 549 -20.05 34.99 -1.62
N VAL A 550 -21.10 35.27 -0.84
CA VAL A 550 -21.89 36.50 -0.90
C VAL A 550 -21.80 37.21 0.44
N GLU A 551 -21.32 38.45 0.43
CA GLU A 551 -21.22 39.27 1.64
C GLU A 551 -22.39 40.27 1.67
N VAL A 552 -23.38 40.04 2.54
CA VAL A 552 -24.58 40.89 2.65
C VAL A 552 -24.53 41.70 3.94
N SER A 553 -24.98 42.95 3.89
CA SER A 553 -25.18 43.79 5.08
C SER A 553 -26.64 43.77 5.51
N GLU A 554 -26.89 43.35 6.74
CA GLU A 554 -28.22 43.32 7.37
C GLU A 554 -28.23 44.21 8.61
N TRP A 555 -29.32 44.94 8.82
CA TRP A 555 -29.54 45.69 10.06
C TRP A 555 -29.94 44.71 11.15
N VAL A 556 -29.19 44.70 12.25
CA VAL A 556 -29.48 43.85 13.41
C VAL A 556 -29.71 44.74 14.62
N ASP A 557 -30.82 44.53 15.29
CA ASP A 557 -31.15 45.16 16.56
C ASP A 557 -30.14 44.74 17.62
N VAL A 558 -29.35 45.70 18.13
CA VAL A 558 -28.43 45.47 19.24
C VAL A 558 -29.17 45.80 20.53
N VAL A 559 -29.39 44.77 21.34
CA VAL A 559 -29.85 44.96 22.72
C VAL A 559 -28.70 45.56 23.51
N ASP A 560 -28.89 46.79 24.02
CA ASP A 560 -27.90 47.49 24.83
C ASP A 560 -27.78 46.74 26.18
N PRO A 561 -26.62 46.18 26.57
CA PRO A 561 -26.48 45.46 27.83
C PRO A 561 -26.85 46.33 29.03
N VAL A 562 -26.60 47.64 28.90
CA VAL A 562 -26.92 48.65 29.91
C VAL A 562 -28.44 48.76 30.09
N SER A 563 -29.24 48.82 29.01
CA SER A 563 -30.69 48.94 29.12
C SER A 563 -31.34 47.70 29.74
N ASN A 564 -30.78 46.51 29.51
CA ASN A 564 -31.24 45.28 30.16
C ASN A 564 -30.91 45.25 31.65
N ILE A 565 -29.74 45.73 32.07
CA ILE A 565 -29.39 45.83 33.50
C ILE A 565 -30.29 46.87 34.18
N THR A 566 -30.56 48.01 33.55
CA THR A 566 -31.48 49.04 34.09
C THR A 566 -32.92 48.54 34.17
N ALA A 567 -33.40 47.79 33.17
CA ALA A 567 -34.74 47.18 33.19
C ALA A 567 -34.86 46.03 34.21
N LEU A 568 -33.80 45.24 34.41
CA LEU A 568 -33.74 44.18 35.42
C LEU A 568 -33.77 44.79 36.84
N LEU A 569 -32.99 45.86 37.07
CA LEU A 569 -32.98 46.62 38.33
C LEU A 569 -34.32 47.30 38.61
N ALA A 570 -34.98 47.87 37.59
CA ALA A 570 -36.30 48.49 37.73
C ALA A 570 -37.39 47.46 38.11
N ASN A 571 -37.36 46.27 37.52
CA ASN A 571 -38.29 45.18 37.85
C ASN A 571 -38.03 44.59 39.24
N LEU A 572 -36.78 44.56 39.70
CA LEU A 572 -36.43 44.18 41.08
C LEU A 572 -36.97 45.18 42.10
N THR A 573 -36.97 46.49 41.79
CA THR A 573 -37.54 47.52 42.68
C THR A 573 -39.07 47.59 42.69
N ALA A 574 -39.73 47.17 41.60
CA ALA A 574 -41.20 47.21 41.49
C ALA A 574 -41.91 46.05 42.23
N ASN A 575 -41.22 44.93 42.48
CA ASN A 575 -41.80 43.73 43.10
C ASN A 575 -41.56 43.60 44.61
N GLY A 576 -41.15 44.68 45.29
CA GLY A 576 -41.31 44.80 46.75
C GLY A 576 -40.72 43.67 47.60
N SER A 577 -39.58 43.09 47.23
CA SER A 577 -38.81 42.21 48.12
C SER A 577 -37.51 42.90 48.52
N VAL A 578 -37.54 43.51 49.70
CA VAL A 578 -36.33 43.89 50.44
C VAL A 578 -35.67 42.60 50.89
N LEU A 579 -34.54 42.23 50.30
CA LEU A 579 -33.61 41.29 50.91
C LEU A 579 -32.53 42.11 51.61
N ASP A 580 -32.70 42.20 52.92
CA ASP A 580 -31.69 42.68 53.84
C ASP A 580 -30.54 41.66 53.86
N MET A 581 -29.37 42.03 53.32
CA MET A 581 -28.13 41.27 53.52
C MET A 581 -27.04 42.22 54.00
N ASN A 582 -26.88 42.28 55.32
CA ASN A 582 -25.65 42.74 55.96
C ASN A 582 -24.52 41.77 55.62
N GLY A 583 -23.54 42.24 54.84
CA GLY A 583 -22.33 41.48 54.52
C GLY A 583 -21.23 42.40 53.96
N THR A 584 -20.18 42.57 54.74
CA THR A 584 -19.03 43.48 54.56
C THR A 584 -18.27 43.33 53.24
N GLY A 585 -17.99 44.46 52.56
CA GLY A 585 -16.78 44.64 51.74
C GLY A 585 -16.97 45.22 50.34
N SER A 586 -16.56 46.48 50.18
CA SER A 586 -16.26 47.26 48.95
C SER A 586 -17.39 48.01 48.25
N ASP A 587 -17.18 49.33 48.14
CA ASP A 587 -18.08 50.38 47.70
C ASP A 587 -18.58 50.22 46.25
N PHE A 588 -19.91 50.13 46.08
CA PHE A 588 -20.55 50.40 44.79
C PHE A 588 -21.70 51.39 44.99
N ASN A 589 -21.39 52.68 44.79
CA ASN A 589 -22.34 53.78 45.01
C ASN A 589 -23.27 53.92 43.79
N LEU A 590 -24.41 53.21 43.83
CA LEU A 590 -25.40 53.10 42.74
C LEU A 590 -26.04 54.46 42.37
N THR A 591 -25.95 55.45 43.24
CA THR A 591 -26.59 56.77 43.10
C THR A 591 -25.85 57.70 42.13
N LYS A 592 -24.59 57.38 41.76
CA LYS A 592 -23.80 58.23 40.85
C LYS A 592 -24.10 57.97 39.36
N LEU A 593 -24.70 56.83 39.01
CA LEU A 593 -25.05 56.47 37.63
C LEU A 593 -26.37 57.05 37.14
N LEU A 594 -27.22 57.56 38.04
CA LEU A 594 -28.55 58.08 37.70
C LEU A 594 -28.59 59.59 37.42
N ASN A 595 -27.52 60.34 37.72
CA ASN A 595 -27.56 61.81 37.75
C ASN A 595 -26.76 62.54 36.63
N GLU A 596 -26.26 61.84 35.60
CA GLU A 596 -25.48 62.49 34.52
C GLU A 596 -26.10 62.47 33.12
N ASN A 597 -27.38 62.14 32.95
CA ASN A 597 -28.05 62.33 31.66
C ASN A 597 -29.41 63.04 31.81
N GLY A 598 -29.34 64.33 32.12
CA GLY A 598 -30.39 65.28 31.77
C GLY A 598 -30.29 65.64 30.28
N ASN A 599 -31.45 65.70 29.63
CA ASN A 599 -31.73 66.20 28.27
C ASN A 599 -31.33 65.32 27.08
N GLY A 600 -32.31 64.54 26.63
CA GLY A 600 -32.36 63.94 25.30
C GLY A 600 -33.62 63.12 25.14
N THR A 601 -34.69 63.73 24.62
CA THR A 601 -35.81 62.99 24.02
C THR A 601 -35.26 62.26 22.80
N ASP A 602 -34.92 60.98 22.91
CA ASP A 602 -34.64 60.15 21.74
C ASP A 602 -35.00 58.68 21.98
N SER A 603 -35.91 58.22 21.11
CA SER A 603 -36.33 56.85 20.79
C SER A 603 -35.85 55.71 21.71
N THR A 604 -36.78 55.12 22.47
CA THR A 604 -36.69 53.75 23.02
C THR A 604 -36.92 52.69 21.93
N GLY A 605 -36.21 52.81 20.80
CA GLY A 605 -36.13 51.78 19.77
C GLY A 605 -34.81 50.99 19.89
N PRO A 606 -34.77 49.71 19.47
CA PRO A 606 -33.52 48.97 19.42
C PRO A 606 -32.48 49.73 18.58
N LYS A 607 -31.25 49.90 19.10
CA LYS A 607 -30.15 50.47 18.32
C LYS A 607 -29.78 49.48 17.22
N GLN A 608 -30.20 49.74 15.99
CA GLN A 608 -29.82 48.89 14.86
C GLN A 608 -28.34 49.12 14.52
N LYS A 609 -27.52 48.06 14.52
CA LYS A 609 -26.17 48.10 13.92
C LYS A 609 -26.15 47.27 12.65
N LEU A 610 -25.52 47.83 11.62
CA LEU A 610 -25.24 47.11 10.38
C LEU A 610 -24.24 45.98 10.66
N ARG A 611 -24.66 44.72 10.55
CA ARG A 611 -23.78 43.55 10.62
C ARG A 611 -23.56 42.98 9.23
N LYS A 612 -22.31 42.55 8.97
CA LYS A 612 -21.95 41.80 7.77
C LYS A 612 -22.24 40.32 7.99
N ARG A 613 -22.92 39.69 7.05
CA ARG A 613 -23.21 38.26 7.01
C ARG A 613 -22.60 37.64 5.76
N ILE A 614 -21.91 36.52 5.94
CA ILE A 614 -21.29 35.77 4.83
C ILE A 614 -22.17 34.57 4.51
N LEU A 615 -22.73 34.55 3.30
CA LEU A 615 -23.46 33.42 2.76
C LEU A 615 -22.55 32.62 1.83
N ARG A 616 -22.50 31.30 2.02
CA ARG A 616 -21.72 30.36 1.21
C ARG A 616 -22.67 29.46 0.46
N VAL A 617 -22.72 29.60 -0.86
CA VAL A 617 -23.58 28.80 -1.74
C VAL A 617 -22.71 27.72 -2.38
N PRO A 618 -22.93 26.42 -2.08
CA PRO A 618 -22.15 25.35 -2.71
C PRO A 618 -22.45 25.28 -4.21
N LEU A 619 -21.40 25.12 -5.01
CA LEU A 619 -21.49 24.97 -6.46
C LEU A 619 -21.44 23.48 -6.83
N LYS A 620 -22.06 23.12 -7.96
CA LYS A 620 -22.02 21.76 -8.48
C LYS A 620 -20.71 21.53 -9.23
N LEU A 621 -19.94 20.55 -8.78
CA LEU A 621 -18.74 20.08 -9.46
C LEU A 621 -19.05 18.81 -10.25
N THR A 622 -18.50 18.70 -11.47
CA THR A 622 -18.58 17.47 -12.27
C THR A 622 -17.22 17.21 -12.89
N ASP A 623 -16.62 16.06 -12.58
CA ASP A 623 -15.40 15.59 -13.23
C ASP A 623 -15.73 15.14 -14.66
N VAL A 624 -15.12 15.81 -15.64
CA VAL A 624 -15.26 15.54 -17.08
C VAL A 624 -13.89 15.21 -17.70
N THR A 625 -12.97 14.69 -16.90
CA THR A 625 -11.63 14.29 -17.35
C THR A 625 -11.73 13.24 -18.45
N GLU A 626 -10.95 13.44 -19.52
CA GLU A 626 -10.85 12.52 -20.65
C GLU A 626 -9.46 11.87 -20.73
N GLY A 627 -9.38 10.79 -21.50
CA GLY A 627 -8.11 10.11 -21.75
C GLY A 627 -7.59 9.28 -20.57
N PRO A 628 -6.30 8.86 -20.62
CA PRO A 628 -5.73 7.93 -19.65
C PRO A 628 -5.66 8.46 -18.22
N ALA A 629 -5.80 9.76 -17.99
CA ALA A 629 -5.82 10.34 -16.64
C ALA A 629 -7.13 10.08 -15.87
N ARG A 630 -8.20 9.68 -16.58
CA ARG A 630 -9.52 9.41 -16.00
C ARG A 630 -9.53 8.11 -15.21
N SER A 631 -9.88 8.15 -13.92
CA SER A 631 -10.12 6.96 -13.09
C SER A 631 -11.17 6.04 -13.70
N LEU A 632 -11.17 4.77 -13.29
CA LEU A 632 -12.22 3.84 -13.67
C LEU A 632 -13.59 4.35 -13.24
N SER A 633 -14.61 4.10 -14.06
CA SER A 633 -15.96 4.49 -13.70
C SER A 633 -16.45 3.65 -12.52
N SER A 634 -17.35 4.18 -11.69
CA SER A 634 -17.92 3.41 -10.57
C SER A 634 -18.59 2.10 -11.04
N LYS A 635 -19.11 2.08 -12.27
CA LYS A 635 -19.65 0.87 -12.90
C LYS A 635 -18.55 -0.15 -13.20
N ASP A 636 -17.42 0.29 -13.78
CA ASP A 636 -16.29 -0.59 -14.06
C ASP A 636 -15.69 -1.15 -12.76
N ILE A 637 -15.52 -0.31 -11.73
CA ILE A 637 -15.06 -0.75 -10.40
C ILE A 637 -16.03 -1.78 -9.80
N THR A 638 -17.34 -1.53 -9.85
CA THR A 638 -18.33 -2.48 -9.32
C THR A 638 -18.28 -3.82 -10.05
N ASN A 639 -18.17 -3.81 -11.39
CA ASN A 639 -18.05 -5.03 -12.19
C ASN A 639 -16.75 -5.79 -11.87
N ALA A 640 -15.65 -5.06 -11.67
CA ALA A 640 -14.36 -5.61 -11.31
C ALA A 640 -14.39 -6.25 -9.91
N ILE A 641 -15.03 -5.61 -8.92
CA ILE A 641 -15.25 -6.16 -7.58
C ILE A 641 -16.03 -7.48 -7.67
N GLN A 642 -17.17 -7.50 -8.37
CA GLN A 642 -17.99 -8.71 -8.52
C GLN A 642 -17.20 -9.85 -9.19
N ARG A 643 -16.38 -9.53 -10.19
CA ARG A 643 -15.51 -10.50 -10.87
C ARG A 643 -14.43 -11.05 -9.93
N LEU A 644 -13.80 -10.18 -9.13
CA LEU A 644 -12.81 -10.57 -8.14
C LEU A 644 -13.42 -11.43 -7.04
N GLU A 645 -14.60 -11.07 -6.52
CA GLU A 645 -15.34 -11.84 -5.52
C GLU A 645 -15.69 -13.24 -6.02
N LYS A 646 -16.20 -13.34 -7.26
CA LYS A 646 -16.47 -14.64 -7.90
C LYS A 646 -15.20 -15.50 -7.98
N THR A 647 -14.08 -14.88 -8.37
CA THR A 647 -12.79 -15.59 -8.47
C THR A 647 -12.28 -16.00 -7.08
N ASN A 648 -12.41 -15.13 -6.08
CA ASN A 648 -12.05 -15.44 -4.69
C ASN A 648 -12.87 -16.60 -4.11
N ALA A 649 -14.16 -16.66 -4.44
CA ALA A 649 -15.03 -17.77 -4.02
C ALA A 649 -14.61 -19.09 -4.67
N ALA A 650 -14.27 -19.08 -5.97
CA ALA A 650 -13.74 -20.26 -6.67
C ALA A 650 -12.41 -20.73 -6.05
N ASP A 651 -11.48 -19.81 -5.79
CA ASP A 651 -10.19 -20.14 -5.15
C ASP A 651 -10.37 -20.68 -3.72
N ALA A 652 -11.34 -20.17 -2.96
CA ALA A 652 -11.66 -20.66 -1.62
C ALA A 652 -12.26 -22.08 -1.67
N GLN A 653 -13.17 -22.34 -2.63
CA GLN A 653 -13.74 -23.67 -2.84
C GLN A 653 -12.67 -24.68 -3.25
N LYS A 654 -11.78 -24.31 -4.18
CA LYS A 654 -10.66 -25.15 -4.61
C LYS A 654 -9.73 -25.49 -3.44
N ARG A 655 -9.30 -24.49 -2.66
CA ARG A 655 -8.46 -24.72 -1.47
C ARG A 655 -9.14 -25.60 -0.43
N ALA A 656 -10.45 -25.43 -0.22
CA ALA A 656 -11.21 -26.28 0.69
C ALA A 656 -11.28 -27.73 0.20
N MET A 657 -11.44 -27.94 -1.10
CA MET A 657 -11.45 -29.25 -1.74
C MET A 657 -10.08 -29.94 -1.63
N GLU A 658 -9.00 -29.24 -1.96
CA GLU A 658 -7.63 -29.74 -1.83
C GLU A 658 -7.28 -30.05 -0.37
N ALA A 659 -7.68 -29.20 0.59
CA ALA A 659 -7.48 -29.47 2.01
C ALA A 659 -8.26 -30.70 2.50
N ALA A 660 -9.51 -30.88 2.07
CA ALA A 660 -10.31 -32.04 2.43
C ALA A 660 -9.72 -33.33 1.84
N LYS A 661 -9.25 -33.28 0.58
CA LYS A 661 -8.53 -34.38 -0.07
C LYS A 661 -7.26 -34.75 0.70
N ASN A 662 -6.41 -33.77 0.99
CA ASN A 662 -5.16 -33.97 1.72
C ASN A 662 -5.38 -34.51 3.14
N ASN A 663 -6.44 -34.06 3.83
CA ASN A 663 -6.80 -34.56 5.16
C ASN A 663 -7.22 -36.03 5.12
N LEU A 664 -8.03 -36.43 4.13
CA LEU A 664 -8.41 -37.84 3.93
C LEU A 664 -7.17 -38.69 3.61
N GLU A 665 -6.35 -38.24 2.66
CA GLU A 665 -5.12 -38.93 2.27
C GLU A 665 -4.16 -39.11 3.46
N SER A 666 -3.89 -38.04 4.20
CA SER A 666 -3.01 -38.07 5.38
C SER A 666 -3.55 -38.99 6.47
N TYR A 667 -4.87 -38.99 6.69
CA TYR A 667 -5.50 -39.90 7.65
C TYR A 667 -5.38 -41.35 7.23
N ILE A 668 -5.57 -41.66 5.93
CA ILE A 668 -5.40 -43.03 5.41
C ILE A 668 -3.99 -43.54 5.70
N TYR A 669 -2.96 -42.76 5.37
CA TYR A 669 -1.58 -43.16 5.63
C TYR A 669 -1.26 -43.28 7.13
N SER A 670 -1.70 -42.33 7.95
CA SER A 670 -1.46 -42.38 9.39
C SER A 670 -2.17 -43.56 10.07
N ALA A 671 -3.40 -43.86 9.65
CA ALA A 671 -4.16 -44.97 10.19
C ALA A 671 -3.54 -46.32 9.81
N LYS A 672 -3.00 -46.46 8.59
CA LYS A 672 -2.24 -47.67 8.16
C LYS A 672 -1.01 -47.89 9.04
N ASP A 673 -0.20 -46.86 9.24
CA ASP A 673 1.02 -46.91 10.06
C ASP A 673 0.71 -47.28 11.53
N GLN A 674 -0.33 -46.67 12.10
CA GLN A 674 -0.78 -47.01 13.46
C GLN A 674 -1.30 -48.44 13.57
N LEU A 675 -1.99 -48.98 12.56
CA LEU A 675 -2.44 -50.38 12.57
C LEU A 675 -1.26 -51.34 12.54
N GLU A 676 -0.26 -51.09 11.71
CA GLU A 676 0.96 -51.92 11.65
C GLU A 676 1.63 -51.97 13.02
N THR A 677 1.78 -50.82 13.68
CA THR A 677 2.32 -50.73 15.05
C THR A 677 1.45 -51.47 16.08
N LEU A 678 0.12 -51.37 15.96
CA LEU A 678 -0.81 -52.02 16.89
C LEU A 678 -0.83 -53.54 16.72
N ILE A 679 -0.67 -54.05 15.50
CA ILE A 679 -0.52 -55.49 15.20
C ILE A 679 0.69 -56.07 15.95
N GLU A 680 1.77 -55.30 16.09
CA GLU A 680 2.96 -55.72 16.85
C GLU A 680 2.73 -55.74 18.38
N SER A 681 1.71 -55.04 18.88
CA SER A 681 1.46 -54.85 20.33
C SER A 681 0.42 -55.81 20.95
N ASP A 682 -0.32 -56.57 20.13
CA ASP A 682 -1.24 -57.69 20.44
C ASP A 682 -2.33 -57.47 21.53
N LYS A 683 -2.74 -56.23 21.84
CA LYS A 683 -3.55 -55.98 23.06
C LYS A 683 -4.93 -55.34 22.93
N GLU A 684 -5.36 -54.83 21.78
CA GLU A 684 -6.52 -53.89 21.76
C GLU A 684 -7.59 -54.11 20.68
N SER A 685 -7.45 -55.09 19.76
CA SER A 685 -8.45 -55.37 18.70
C SER A 685 -8.39 -56.82 18.19
N SER A 686 -9.45 -57.31 17.53
CA SER A 686 -9.41 -58.61 16.85
C SER A 686 -8.77 -58.51 15.46
N GLN A 687 -8.15 -59.60 14.98
CA GLN A 687 -7.58 -59.65 13.63
C GLN A 687 -8.63 -59.35 12.55
N SER A 688 -9.86 -59.85 12.71
CA SER A 688 -10.96 -59.59 11.78
C SER A 688 -11.40 -58.12 11.74
N GLU A 689 -11.37 -57.41 12.87
CA GLU A 689 -11.65 -55.96 12.91
C GLU A 689 -10.54 -55.18 12.20
N ARG A 690 -9.26 -55.57 12.40
CA ARG A 690 -8.12 -54.96 11.73
C ARG A 690 -8.13 -55.17 10.21
N ASP A 691 -8.39 -56.39 9.76
CA ASP A 691 -8.45 -56.73 8.33
C ASP A 691 -9.59 -55.96 7.63
N SER A 692 -10.76 -55.88 8.27
CA SER A 692 -11.92 -55.12 7.78
C SER A 692 -11.62 -53.62 7.65
N PHE A 693 -10.94 -53.04 8.64
CA PHE A 693 -10.58 -51.62 8.57
C PHE A 693 -9.47 -51.34 7.55
N MET A 694 -8.50 -52.26 7.38
CA MET A 694 -7.51 -52.19 6.30
C MET A 694 -8.15 -52.23 4.92
N GLU A 695 -9.17 -53.08 4.71
CA GLU A 695 -9.95 -53.12 3.47
C GLU A 695 -10.65 -51.78 3.23
N LYS A 696 -11.28 -51.19 4.26
CA LYS A 696 -11.93 -49.87 4.15
C LYS A 696 -10.95 -48.73 3.85
N LEU A 697 -9.75 -48.79 4.40
CA LEU A 697 -8.67 -47.85 4.08
C LEU A 697 -8.21 -48.00 2.62
N ALA A 698 -8.11 -49.23 2.12
CA ALA A 698 -7.78 -49.50 0.72
C ALA A 698 -8.89 -49.01 -0.22
N GLU A 699 -10.16 -49.31 0.07
CA GLU A 699 -11.31 -48.79 -0.71
C GLU A 699 -11.32 -47.25 -0.78
N ALA A 700 -11.05 -46.59 0.35
CA ALA A 700 -11.01 -45.13 0.40
C ALA A 700 -9.81 -44.56 -0.39
N GLN A 701 -8.67 -45.24 -0.37
CA GLN A 701 -7.49 -44.87 -1.15
C GLN A 701 -7.71 -45.06 -2.65
N ASP A 702 -8.29 -46.20 -3.06
CA ASP A 702 -8.60 -46.47 -4.46
C ASP A 702 -9.60 -45.45 -4.99
N TRP A 703 -10.65 -45.17 -4.22
CA TRP A 703 -11.61 -44.12 -4.55
C TRP A 703 -10.93 -42.75 -4.72
N LEU A 704 -10.01 -42.40 -3.83
CA LEU A 704 -9.29 -41.11 -3.87
C LEU A 704 -8.55 -40.88 -5.19
N TYR A 705 -7.98 -41.93 -5.79
CA TYR A 705 -7.19 -41.84 -7.03
C TYR A 705 -7.97 -42.16 -8.30
N LEU A 706 -9.14 -42.81 -8.20
CA LEU A 706 -9.96 -43.17 -9.36
C LEU A 706 -11.14 -42.21 -9.56
N ASP A 707 -12.03 -42.13 -8.56
CA ASP A 707 -13.30 -41.39 -8.67
C ASP A 707 -13.26 -40.05 -7.92
N GLY A 708 -12.28 -39.88 -7.03
CA GLY A 708 -12.17 -38.73 -6.13
C GLY A 708 -11.61 -37.47 -6.77
N GLU A 709 -11.21 -37.46 -8.05
CA GLU A 709 -10.60 -36.28 -8.68
C GLU A 709 -11.59 -35.11 -8.80
N ASP A 710 -12.86 -35.39 -9.08
CA ASP A 710 -13.94 -34.40 -9.24
C ASP A 710 -14.90 -34.33 -8.04
N ALA A 711 -14.58 -35.01 -6.94
CA ALA A 711 -15.47 -35.13 -5.78
C ALA A 711 -15.61 -33.82 -5.00
N GLY A 712 -16.80 -33.58 -4.42
CA GLY A 712 -17.04 -32.42 -3.58
C GLY A 712 -16.38 -32.51 -2.19
N VAL A 713 -16.20 -31.35 -1.53
CA VAL A 713 -15.66 -31.25 -0.15
C VAL A 713 -16.40 -32.20 0.83
N SER A 714 -17.73 -32.27 0.72
CA SER A 714 -18.56 -33.11 1.59
C SER A 714 -18.30 -34.60 1.41
N GLU A 715 -17.94 -35.06 0.22
CA GLU A 715 -17.68 -36.47 -0.05
C GLU A 715 -16.37 -36.92 0.60
N PHE A 716 -15.30 -36.11 0.46
CA PHE A 716 -14.04 -36.34 1.17
C PHE A 716 -14.27 -36.39 2.69
N GLN A 717 -15.03 -35.44 3.21
CA GLN A 717 -15.31 -35.36 4.65
C GLN A 717 -16.16 -36.55 5.13
N THR A 718 -17.18 -36.96 4.38
CA THR A 718 -18.02 -38.12 4.73
C THR A 718 -17.20 -39.41 4.83
N ARG A 719 -16.27 -39.61 3.89
CA ARG A 719 -15.37 -40.76 3.91
C ARG A 719 -14.38 -40.70 5.07
N LEU A 720 -13.80 -39.52 5.33
CA LEU A 720 -12.92 -39.31 6.48
C LEU A 720 -13.64 -39.61 7.79
N ASP A 721 -14.86 -39.12 7.96
CA ASP A 721 -15.66 -39.33 9.17
C ASP A 721 -16.08 -40.79 9.33
N ALA A 722 -16.40 -41.48 8.23
CA ALA A 722 -16.66 -42.92 8.24
C ALA A 722 -15.43 -43.71 8.73
N LEU A 723 -14.24 -43.40 8.23
CA LEU A 723 -13.00 -44.06 8.67
C LEU A 723 -12.68 -43.74 10.14
N LYS A 724 -12.82 -42.47 10.57
CA LYS A 724 -12.63 -42.08 11.97
C LYS A 724 -13.64 -42.75 12.91
N SER A 725 -14.89 -42.91 12.48
CA SER A 725 -15.92 -43.59 13.25
C SER A 725 -15.57 -45.07 13.45
N LEU A 726 -15.14 -45.75 12.38
CA LEU A 726 -14.65 -47.13 12.44
C LEU A 726 -13.45 -47.26 13.38
N TRP A 727 -12.44 -46.39 13.22
CA TRP A 727 -11.27 -46.35 14.10
C TRP A 727 -11.64 -46.25 15.58
N ASN A 728 -12.49 -45.26 15.91
CA ASN A 728 -12.95 -45.05 17.28
C ASN A 728 -13.71 -46.27 17.81
N SER A 729 -14.55 -46.91 16.99
CA SER A 729 -15.31 -48.10 17.43
C SER A 729 -14.43 -49.29 17.79
N MET A 730 -13.27 -49.42 17.14
CA MET A 730 -12.31 -50.50 17.38
C MET A 730 -11.41 -50.20 18.58
N PHE A 731 -10.92 -48.95 18.71
CA PHE A 731 -9.83 -48.62 19.64
C PHE A 731 -10.22 -47.73 20.84
N LYS A 732 -11.44 -47.14 20.91
CA LYS A 732 -11.93 -46.42 22.11
C LYS A 732 -12.62 -47.30 23.16
N ARG A 733 -12.57 -48.64 23.06
CA ARG A 733 -13.14 -49.52 24.11
C ARG A 733 -12.32 -49.53 25.43
N ALA A 734 -11.20 -48.81 25.50
CA ALA A 734 -10.29 -48.77 26.65
C ALA A 734 -10.04 -47.38 27.25
N GLU A 735 -11.07 -46.54 27.43
CA GLU A 735 -11.00 -45.45 28.43
C GLU A 735 -12.01 -45.73 29.56
N PRO A 736 -11.58 -45.97 30.81
CA PRO A 736 -12.51 -46.01 31.93
C PRO A 736 -13.12 -44.62 32.11
N VAL A 737 -14.45 -44.60 32.26
CA VAL A 737 -15.25 -43.43 32.65
C VAL A 737 -14.59 -42.73 33.83
N LYS A 738 -13.97 -41.59 33.60
CA LYS A 738 -13.77 -40.57 34.64
C LYS A 738 -14.97 -39.65 34.57
N GLU A 739 -15.73 -39.64 35.67
CA GLU A 739 -16.83 -38.72 35.92
C GLU A 739 -16.45 -37.27 35.61
N GLU A 740 -17.45 -36.55 35.10
CA GLU A 740 -17.48 -35.12 34.91
C GLU A 740 -16.94 -34.36 36.13
N SER A 741 -15.91 -33.55 35.92
CA SER A 741 -15.79 -32.29 36.65
C SER A 741 -15.48 -31.19 35.62
N GLU A 742 -16.38 -30.21 35.55
CA GLU A 742 -16.31 -29.08 34.64
C GLU A 742 -14.99 -28.31 34.82
N GLY A 743 -14.28 -28.12 33.71
CA GLY A 743 -13.15 -27.21 33.62
C GLY A 743 -12.73 -27.05 32.17
N LYS A 744 -13.14 -25.96 31.52
CA LYS A 744 -12.65 -25.55 30.21
C LYS A 744 -11.11 -25.56 30.20
N GLY A 745 -10.50 -26.37 29.34
CA GLY A 745 -9.06 -26.40 29.15
C GLY A 745 -8.65 -27.30 27.98
N ASP A 746 -8.22 -26.65 26.90
CA ASP A 746 -7.23 -27.07 25.90
C ASP A 746 -7.35 -28.41 25.15
N ILE A 747 -7.47 -28.27 23.83
CA ILE A 747 -7.21 -29.29 22.81
C ILE A 747 -5.69 -29.53 22.76
N PRO A 748 -5.18 -30.78 22.74
CA PRO A 748 -3.75 -31.05 22.61
C PRO A 748 -3.18 -30.50 21.31
N SER A 749 -2.23 -29.58 21.45
CA SER A 749 -1.46 -28.96 20.39
C SER A 749 -0.27 -29.84 20.00
N ASP A 750 -0.49 -30.92 19.25
CA ASP A 750 0.60 -31.74 18.70
C ASP A 750 0.29 -32.23 17.28
N ILE A 751 -0.22 -31.36 16.42
CA ILE A 751 -0.17 -31.52 14.95
C ILE A 751 -0.06 -30.13 14.29
N VAL A 752 0.97 -29.36 14.65
CA VAL A 752 1.50 -28.26 13.81
C VAL A 752 2.99 -28.10 14.14
N ASN A 753 3.81 -29.12 13.94
CA ASN A 753 5.27 -28.99 13.78
C ASN A 753 5.91 -30.34 13.48
N SER A 754 5.85 -30.73 12.21
CA SER A 754 6.79 -31.71 11.63
C SER A 754 7.22 -31.21 10.26
N GLY A 755 7.95 -30.09 10.28
CA GLY A 755 8.48 -29.45 9.07
C GLY A 755 9.70 -28.57 9.30
N GLU A 756 10.35 -28.64 10.47
CA GLU A 756 11.62 -27.92 10.72
C GLU A 756 12.51 -28.74 11.65
N GLU A 757 13.21 -29.75 11.12
CA GLU A 757 14.43 -30.21 11.77
C GLU A 757 15.43 -30.82 10.77
N VAL A 758 15.91 -30.00 9.84
CA VAL A 758 17.24 -30.19 9.25
C VAL A 758 17.90 -28.83 9.09
N THR A 759 18.67 -28.40 10.09
CA THR A 759 20.00 -27.78 9.92
C THR A 759 20.50 -27.24 11.27
N LYS A 760 21.61 -27.83 11.73
CA LYS A 760 22.70 -27.27 12.58
C LYS A 760 23.01 -28.14 13.81
N LYS A 761 23.88 -29.14 13.59
CA LYS A 761 24.94 -29.45 14.56
C LYS A 761 26.25 -28.87 14.03
N GLY A 762 26.67 -27.78 14.63
CA GLY A 762 28.02 -27.22 14.54
C GLY A 762 28.34 -26.71 15.94
N GLU A 763 28.88 -27.59 16.77
CA GLU A 763 29.27 -27.29 18.15
C GLU A 763 30.39 -26.24 18.18
N ARG A 764 30.22 -25.22 19.01
CA ARG A 764 31.33 -24.42 19.55
C ARG A 764 31.12 -24.29 21.06
N ALA A 765 31.99 -24.95 21.81
CA ALA A 765 32.05 -24.93 23.27
C ALA A 765 32.43 -23.54 23.82
N PRO A 766 32.06 -23.20 25.07
CA PRO A 766 32.33 -21.90 25.67
C PRO A 766 33.75 -21.84 26.23
N ARG A 767 34.43 -20.70 26.06
CA ARG A 767 35.73 -20.40 26.68
C ARG A 767 35.51 -19.38 27.79
N ALA A 768 35.86 -19.81 29.01
CA ALA A 768 35.91 -18.97 30.20
C ALA A 768 37.08 -17.96 30.10
N GLU A 769 36.84 -16.79 30.70
CA GLU A 769 37.82 -15.75 30.94
C GLU A 769 38.92 -16.23 31.89
N THR A 770 40.18 -16.00 31.51
CA THR A 770 41.26 -15.58 32.42
C THR A 770 42.36 -14.89 31.61
N ASP A 771 42.61 -13.62 31.90
CA ASP A 771 43.91 -12.95 31.76
C ASP A 771 44.70 -13.22 33.07
N PRO A 772 46.05 -13.08 33.19
CA PRO A 772 46.89 -12.16 32.41
C PRO A 772 48.34 -12.62 32.04
N SER A 773 48.99 -11.78 31.23
CA SER A 773 50.42 -11.37 31.29
C SER A 773 51.53 -12.14 30.55
N SER A 774 52.24 -11.33 29.76
CA SER A 774 53.71 -11.28 29.55
C SER A 774 54.41 -12.20 28.54
N ALA A 775 55.29 -11.53 27.79
CA ALA A 775 56.55 -11.98 27.19
C ALA A 775 56.53 -12.80 25.88
N GLY A 776 57.01 -12.15 24.81
CA GLY A 776 58.31 -12.52 24.24
C GLY A 776 58.34 -13.46 23.03
N HIS A 777 58.84 -12.90 21.92
CA HIS A 777 59.83 -13.46 20.99
C HIS A 777 59.49 -14.61 20.01
N ASP A 778 59.81 -14.28 18.75
CA ASP A 778 60.54 -15.05 17.73
C ASP A 778 59.84 -16.03 16.77
N GLU A 779 59.99 -15.67 15.48
CA GLU A 779 60.43 -16.48 14.32
C GLU A 779 59.74 -17.81 14.00
N LEU A 780 58.95 -17.84 12.91
CA LEU A 780 59.35 -18.27 11.55
C LEU A 780 58.17 -18.21 10.57
#